data_AF-A0A5C3EU93-F1
#
_entry.id   AF-A0A5C3EU93-F1
#
_cell.length_a   1.000
_cell.length_b   1.000
_cell.length_c   1.000
_cell.angle_alpha   90.00
_cell.angle_beta   90.00
_cell.angle_gamma   90.00
#
_symmetry.space_group_name_H-M   'P 1'
#
loop_
_entity.id
_entity.type
_entity.pdbx_description
1 polymer ?
#
loop_
_entity_poly.entity_id
_entity_poly.type
_entity_poly.pdbx_seq_one_letter_code
_entity_poly.pdbx_strand_id
1 'polypeptide(L)'
;MAHAANRRSTLASVDANQNYGQGSAIPVPSSAIKAVKTFGAAGGYQPRQSMLPQQTHQPRHSMLPPSQQSALSQSQQLTTPHHLGQSGRRGDAGMYASRQSIASAGRQSMAQPTPNHRKSIGGRLSIAPGNMANTASSSVRETRPIKDKHYKNRMGAAVKEHLERTGFTMAGWDLNKGVHEPTQSAFTGMFKHIYSTCIDEGFKMGSDGKKFEDEVLTLMKEIKYPAADELSKTKLTAAGSQSNWPYCLAMLEWMVNLGTSADHIGAGPVSRVDEDEDLQSLFFPYLWKCYDRFWENQDTYPEEFEELESCFERKNAAIEQELKQLQEEHEKLSAELAQYTGSATPLATEQRENEMLVGDVTKFKRYHDDVLVPKLERTKKANERLLDEIRETEVEIQTRRHEGQELQRQVDAQEMSAEEYERMATERDRLHKQLQDLADLNKKSTEDWYRLQLSFTNKQHAVEKRIRDFNPLAIKIKLFPLELASGRVLHELELSPGNPSTMLLPGIDVKGMLRPRVEVLRSHAASQYRDASNKRLHQQEKLEEINERVNTSKLELVEEETKLRTLREQADEAAKTSAMVTEQNANDQQRTELSINQADSSSRTVLNQAESRLGDLRLKADQLEEEVERKRSRMDDEMLTFVVLLSKMKGDVANQLREVQAQVTLKSRDD
;
A
#
# COMPACT_ATOMS: atom_id res chain seq x y z
N MET A 1 60.39 62.88 -48.57
CA MET A 1 59.49 61.74 -48.24
C MET A 1 60.03 61.13 -46.96
N ALA A 2 59.18 60.97 -45.93
CA ALA A 2 59.44 61.68 -44.67
C ALA A 2 59.70 60.80 -43.43
N HIS A 3 60.73 61.21 -42.65
CA HIS A 3 61.09 60.95 -41.24
C HIS A 3 60.84 59.55 -40.59
N ALA A 4 61.79 58.84 -39.94
CA ALA A 4 63.05 59.10 -39.21
C ALA A 4 62.94 59.46 -37.70
N ALA A 5 63.96 59.01 -36.91
CA ALA A 5 64.27 59.28 -35.47
C ALA A 5 63.47 58.45 -34.42
N ASN A 6 63.92 58.17 -33.16
CA ASN A 6 65.26 58.24 -32.51
C ASN A 6 65.32 57.42 -31.17
N ARG A 7 66.50 56.82 -30.91
CA ARG A 7 67.34 56.73 -29.66
C ARG A 7 66.82 56.98 -28.20
N ARG A 8 67.20 56.02 -27.31
CA ARG A 8 67.92 56.11 -25.98
C ARG A 8 67.26 56.59 -24.64
N SER A 9 67.95 56.23 -23.54
CA SER A 9 67.85 56.58 -22.09
C SER A 9 66.80 55.83 -21.26
N THR A 10 67.00 55.22 -20.07
CA THR A 10 67.90 55.28 -18.86
C THR A 10 67.28 55.98 -17.63
N LEU A 11 67.15 55.19 -16.54
CA LEU A 11 67.16 55.52 -15.10
C LEU A 11 66.02 56.33 -14.42
N ALA A 12 65.40 55.65 -13.44
CA ALA A 12 65.15 56.06 -12.04
C ALA A 12 64.09 57.12 -11.64
N SER A 13 63.27 56.72 -10.66
CA SER A 13 62.94 57.43 -9.39
C SER A 13 62.36 56.35 -8.45
N VAL A 14 62.94 56.04 -7.29
CA VAL A 14 63.13 56.84 -6.07
C VAL A 14 61.80 57.23 -5.45
N ASP A 15 61.43 56.51 -4.39
CA ASP A 15 60.50 56.97 -3.38
C ASP A 15 61.33 57.25 -2.11
N ALA A 16 61.17 58.43 -1.52
CA ALA A 16 62.01 58.91 -0.43
C ALA A 16 61.25 59.88 0.48
N ASN A 17 60.98 59.43 1.71
CA ASN A 17 61.59 60.08 2.88
C ASN A 17 61.34 59.29 4.17
N GLN A 18 62.42 58.74 4.73
CA GLN A 18 62.60 58.74 6.18
C GLN A 18 63.15 60.12 6.58
N ASN A 19 62.81 60.61 7.76
CA ASN A 19 63.63 61.63 8.41
C ASN A 19 63.91 61.25 9.87
N TYR A 20 65.12 61.58 10.30
CA TYR A 20 65.70 61.30 11.63
C TYR A 20 65.05 62.23 12.70
N GLY A 21 65.15 62.02 14.01
CA GLY A 21 65.80 60.96 14.79
C GLY A 21 66.42 61.52 16.10
N GLN A 22 65.73 61.33 17.24
CA GLN A 22 66.19 61.47 18.65
C GLN A 22 65.23 60.59 19.50
N GLY A 23 65.52 60.06 20.69
CA GLY A 23 66.70 60.09 21.56
C GLY A 23 66.26 59.84 23.03
N SER A 24 67.02 59.06 23.80
CA SER A 24 66.97 58.91 25.29
C SER A 24 65.95 57.95 25.97
N ALA A 25 66.53 56.95 26.66
CA ALA A 25 66.49 56.74 28.13
C ALA A 25 65.29 56.11 28.92
N ILE A 26 65.38 54.77 29.09
CA ILE A 26 65.17 53.96 30.34
C ILE A 26 63.78 54.02 31.07
N PRO A 27 63.47 53.23 32.15
CA PRO A 27 62.49 52.13 32.01
C PRO A 27 61.33 52.13 33.03
N VAL A 28 60.42 51.15 32.92
CA VAL A 28 59.66 50.61 34.07
C VAL A 28 59.54 49.08 33.97
N PRO A 29 59.57 48.31 35.10
CA PRO A 29 60.08 46.93 35.08
C PRO A 29 59.04 45.80 35.13
N SER A 30 59.48 44.61 34.71
CA SER A 30 58.80 43.32 34.91
C SER A 30 59.06 42.69 36.28
N SER A 31 58.06 41.98 36.83
CA SER A 31 58.15 40.85 37.80
C SER A 31 56.73 40.37 38.14
N ALA A 32 56.39 39.10 38.38
CA ALA A 32 57.08 37.80 38.26
C ALA A 32 55.98 36.71 38.10
N ILE A 33 56.06 35.79 37.12
CA ILE A 33 56.53 34.39 37.26
C ILE A 33 55.68 33.55 38.25
N LYS A 34 54.80 32.63 37.79
CA LYS A 34 55.04 31.22 37.38
C LYS A 34 55.41 30.26 38.52
N ALA A 35 54.65 29.17 38.66
CA ALA A 35 55.13 27.86 39.14
C ALA A 35 54.32 26.72 38.48
N VAL A 36 54.99 25.63 38.12
CA VAL A 36 54.49 24.49 37.30
C VAL A 36 55.22 23.22 37.73
N LYS A 37 54.57 22.04 37.60
CA LYS A 37 55.09 20.64 37.46
C LYS A 37 54.28 19.66 38.37
N THR A 38 54.05 18.37 38.05
CA THR A 38 54.53 17.49 36.94
C THR A 38 53.58 16.28 36.77
N PHE A 39 53.53 15.70 35.55
CA PHE A 39 53.30 14.28 35.14
C PHE A 39 52.56 13.27 36.07
N GLY A 40 51.68 12.38 35.57
CA GLY A 40 51.24 12.11 34.19
C GLY A 40 50.47 10.76 34.04
N ALA A 41 50.37 10.28 32.79
CA ALA A 41 49.85 8.97 32.33
C ALA A 41 48.33 8.79 32.00
N ALA A 42 48.10 7.93 30.99
CA ALA A 42 46.86 7.27 30.54
C ALA A 42 45.69 8.13 29.98
N GLY A 43 45.50 8.06 28.66
CA GLY A 43 44.37 8.68 27.95
C GLY A 43 43.08 7.86 27.89
N GLY A 44 42.14 8.35 27.07
CA GLY A 44 41.02 7.58 26.55
C GLY A 44 39.61 7.99 27.00
N TYR A 45 38.93 8.76 26.14
CA TYR A 45 37.51 8.66 25.76
C TYR A 45 36.33 8.71 26.78
N GLN A 46 35.27 9.40 26.30
CA GLN A 46 33.84 9.34 26.68
C GLN A 46 33.36 10.09 27.97
N PRO A 47 32.33 10.96 27.86
CA PRO A 47 31.64 11.56 29.01
C PRO A 47 30.54 10.64 29.58
N ARG A 48 30.23 10.82 30.88
CA ARG A 48 29.30 9.97 31.65
C ARG A 48 27.82 10.36 31.54
N GLN A 49 26.98 9.35 31.70
CA GLN A 49 25.55 9.41 32.02
C GLN A 49 25.25 9.71 33.51
N SER A 50 23.97 9.98 33.79
CA SER A 50 23.28 9.77 35.08
C SER A 50 21.78 9.51 34.80
N MET A 51 20.98 8.70 35.50
CA MET A 51 21.15 7.62 36.50
C MET A 51 19.91 6.66 36.44
N LEU A 52 20.16 5.32 36.45
CA LEU A 52 19.60 4.22 37.31
C LEU A 52 18.14 4.25 37.90
N PRO A 53 17.54 3.10 38.36
CA PRO A 53 17.55 1.71 37.81
C PRO A 53 16.27 0.81 38.03
N GLN A 54 16.28 -0.42 37.44
CA GLN A 54 15.68 -1.73 37.87
C GLN A 54 14.13 -1.96 37.88
N GLN A 55 13.56 -2.99 37.21
CA GLN A 55 13.51 -4.47 37.43
C GLN A 55 12.49 -4.94 38.52
N THR A 56 11.77 -6.08 38.47
CA THR A 56 11.24 -6.99 37.41
C THR A 56 10.21 -8.00 38.01
N HIS A 57 9.26 -8.50 37.18
CA HIS A 57 8.48 -9.77 37.30
C HIS A 57 7.15 -9.86 38.13
N GLN A 58 6.27 -10.76 37.65
CA GLN A 58 4.88 -11.12 38.07
C GLN A 58 4.87 -12.53 38.76
N PRO A 59 3.78 -13.37 38.97
CA PRO A 59 2.36 -13.37 38.47
C PRO A 59 1.23 -14.02 39.36
N ARG A 60 0.05 -14.29 38.72
CA ARG A 60 -1.13 -15.18 39.06
C ARG A 60 -2.42 -14.50 39.58
N HIS A 61 -3.54 -14.51 38.80
CA HIS A 61 -4.70 -15.46 38.75
C HIS A 61 -5.77 -15.21 39.87
N SER A 62 -7.10 -15.37 39.69
CA SER A 62 -7.97 -15.89 38.61
C SER A 62 -9.45 -15.51 38.83
N MET A 63 -10.31 -15.55 37.79
CA MET A 63 -11.61 -16.31 37.74
C MET A 63 -12.25 -16.20 36.33
N LEU A 64 -13.00 -17.23 35.93
CA LEU A 64 -13.70 -17.51 34.63
C LEU A 64 -14.99 -18.34 34.99
N PRO A 65 -15.85 -18.87 34.08
CA PRO A 65 -16.32 -18.54 32.70
C PRO A 65 -17.90 -18.62 32.66
N PRO A 66 -18.67 -19.08 31.60
CA PRO A 66 -18.38 -19.36 30.18
C PRO A 66 -19.38 -18.86 29.10
N SER A 67 -18.90 -18.96 27.85
CA SER A 67 -19.52 -18.98 26.49
C SER A 67 -21.05 -19.05 26.28
N GLN A 68 -21.56 -18.34 25.25
CA GLN A 68 -21.78 -18.92 23.89
C GLN A 68 -22.28 -17.92 22.80
N GLN A 69 -21.86 -18.21 21.56
CA GLN A 69 -22.55 -18.03 20.25
C GLN A 69 -23.15 -16.69 19.78
N SER A 70 -22.64 -16.27 18.61
CA SER A 70 -23.38 -15.99 17.35
C SER A 70 -24.38 -14.83 17.19
N ALA A 71 -24.29 -14.27 15.97
CA ALA A 71 -25.38 -13.77 15.12
C ALA A 71 -25.95 -12.34 15.30
N LEU A 72 -25.80 -11.59 14.19
CA LEU A 72 -26.74 -10.64 13.56
C LEU A 72 -27.30 -9.43 14.33
N SER A 73 -27.29 -8.29 13.61
CA SER A 73 -28.15 -7.10 13.81
C SER A 73 -27.85 -6.29 15.09
N GLN A 74 -28.24 -5.02 15.26
CA GLN A 74 -28.79 -4.00 14.35
C GLN A 74 -28.47 -2.62 14.96
N SER A 75 -28.41 -1.55 14.15
CA SER A 75 -28.77 -0.13 14.47
C SER A 75 -28.55 0.43 15.90
N GLN A 76 -28.02 1.65 16.08
CA GLN A 76 -28.76 2.89 15.79
C GLN A 76 -27.86 4.15 15.82
N GLN A 77 -28.11 5.05 14.85
CA GLN A 77 -28.30 6.53 14.95
C GLN A 77 -27.15 7.39 15.55
N LEU A 78 -26.94 8.68 15.20
CA LEU A 78 -27.75 9.77 14.61
C LEU A 78 -26.89 10.54 13.53
N THR A 79 -27.35 11.39 12.59
CA THR A 79 -28.67 11.80 12.04
C THR A 79 -28.51 12.61 10.72
N THR A 80 -29.46 12.46 9.79
CA THR A 80 -30.02 13.48 8.82
C THR A 80 -29.17 14.13 7.70
N PRO A 81 -29.78 14.62 6.58
CA PRO A 81 -31.17 14.46 6.08
C PRO A 81 -31.33 14.09 4.58
N HIS A 82 -32.37 13.31 4.26
CA HIS A 82 -33.19 13.22 3.01
C HIS A 82 -34.33 12.20 3.33
N HIS A 83 -35.48 12.04 2.66
CA HIS A 83 -35.97 12.27 1.29
C HIS A 83 -37.53 12.15 1.27
N LEU A 84 -38.24 12.65 0.27
CA LEU A 84 -39.41 11.97 -0.37
C LEU A 84 -39.69 12.65 -1.74
N GLY A 85 -40.01 11.98 -2.86
CA GLY A 85 -40.00 10.54 -3.19
C GLY A 85 -40.36 10.25 -4.67
N GLN A 86 -40.13 9.00 -5.14
CA GLN A 86 -40.53 8.37 -6.44
C GLN A 86 -40.07 9.04 -7.77
N SER A 87 -39.75 8.36 -8.88
CA SER A 87 -39.32 6.97 -9.20
C SER A 87 -38.87 6.93 -10.69
N GLY A 88 -38.15 5.95 -11.26
CA GLY A 88 -37.46 4.76 -10.73
C GLY A 88 -37.16 3.70 -11.81
N ARG A 89 -36.19 2.80 -11.55
CA ARG A 89 -35.71 1.61 -12.34
C ARG A 89 -34.56 1.79 -13.35
N ARG A 90 -33.45 1.09 -13.04
CA ARG A 90 -32.55 0.21 -13.86
C ARG A 90 -32.14 0.66 -15.29
N GLY A 91 -30.87 0.58 -15.71
CA GLY A 91 -29.65 0.22 -14.97
C GLY A 91 -28.41 0.12 -15.88
N ASP A 92 -27.25 0.37 -15.24
CA ASP A 92 -25.98 -0.38 -15.30
C ASP A 92 -25.03 -0.32 -16.53
N ALA A 93 -23.74 -0.55 -16.21
CA ALA A 93 -22.57 -0.82 -17.07
C ALA A 93 -21.98 0.30 -17.96
N GLY A 94 -21.02 1.00 -17.33
CA GLY A 94 -19.72 1.51 -17.83
C GLY A 94 -19.30 1.38 -19.30
N MET A 95 -18.65 2.46 -19.79
CA MET A 95 -17.90 2.49 -21.04
C MET A 95 -16.39 2.64 -20.81
N TYR A 96 -15.61 1.81 -21.50
CA TYR A 96 -14.21 2.07 -21.86
C TYR A 96 -14.13 2.20 -23.39
N ALA A 97 -13.24 3.10 -23.84
CA ALA A 97 -12.65 3.28 -25.18
C ALA A 97 -13.26 2.54 -26.40
N SER A 98 -13.54 3.31 -27.47
CA SER A 98 -12.71 3.21 -28.70
C SER A 98 -12.92 4.39 -29.64
N ARG A 99 -11.95 4.59 -30.55
CA ARG A 99 -11.93 5.62 -31.59
C ARG A 99 -12.83 5.23 -32.77
N GLN A 100 -13.53 6.21 -33.33
CA GLN A 100 -13.94 6.20 -34.73
C GLN A 100 -13.73 7.58 -35.35
N SER A 101 -13.14 7.60 -36.54
CA SER A 101 -13.08 8.79 -37.38
C SER A 101 -13.02 8.38 -38.84
N ILE A 102 -14.00 8.83 -39.65
CA ILE A 102 -13.85 9.39 -41.00
C ILE A 102 -15.26 9.68 -41.53
N ALA A 103 -15.55 10.96 -41.78
CA ALA A 103 -16.65 11.40 -42.63
C ALA A 103 -16.35 12.79 -43.23
N SER A 104 -15.99 12.78 -44.52
CA SER A 104 -16.21 13.80 -45.56
C SER A 104 -16.49 15.28 -45.19
N ALA A 105 -15.53 16.16 -45.49
CA ALA A 105 -15.65 17.44 -46.22
C ALA A 105 -14.27 18.14 -46.21
N GLY A 106 -13.76 18.83 -47.25
CA GLY A 106 -14.20 19.04 -48.62
C GLY A 106 -13.45 20.25 -49.24
N ARG A 107 -13.18 20.22 -50.57
CA ARG A 107 -12.54 21.31 -51.38
C ARG A 107 -11.03 21.55 -51.08
N GLN A 108 -10.18 22.01 -52.00
CA GLN A 108 -10.31 22.38 -53.42
C GLN A 108 -8.91 22.37 -54.06
N SER A 109 -8.75 21.96 -55.34
CA SER A 109 -7.68 22.48 -56.22
C SER A 109 -7.93 22.18 -57.70
N MET A 110 -7.60 23.19 -58.50
CA MET A 110 -7.79 23.40 -59.93
C MET A 110 -7.19 22.33 -60.86
N ALA A 111 -7.94 21.95 -61.91
CA ALA A 111 -7.39 21.58 -63.22
C ALA A 111 -8.43 21.88 -64.33
N GLN A 112 -7.99 22.49 -65.43
CA GLN A 112 -8.78 22.82 -66.63
C GLN A 112 -8.06 22.28 -67.90
N PRO A 113 -8.66 22.22 -69.11
CA PRO A 113 -8.94 20.90 -69.68
C PRO A 113 -8.56 20.70 -71.17
N THR A 114 -8.62 19.42 -71.59
CA THR A 114 -9.08 18.84 -72.89
C THR A 114 -9.08 19.69 -74.19
N PRO A 115 -8.73 19.13 -75.37
CA PRO A 115 -9.65 18.22 -76.12
C PRO A 115 -8.92 17.10 -76.94
N ASN A 116 -9.53 16.10 -77.58
CA ASN A 116 -10.83 15.98 -78.28
C ASN A 116 -11.27 14.48 -78.30
N HIS A 117 -12.56 14.13 -78.12
CA HIS A 117 -13.54 13.73 -79.18
C HIS A 117 -13.17 12.49 -80.05
N ARG A 118 -14.07 11.53 -80.38
CA ARG A 118 -15.51 11.37 -80.06
C ARG A 118 -15.99 9.92 -80.29
N LYS A 119 -16.80 9.40 -79.36
CA LYS A 119 -18.00 8.53 -79.48
C LYS A 119 -18.24 7.71 -80.78
N SER A 120 -18.69 6.45 -80.62
CA SER A 120 -20.13 6.12 -80.78
C SER A 120 -20.53 4.71 -80.27
N ILE A 121 -21.78 4.59 -79.78
CA ILE A 121 -22.67 3.38 -79.73
C ILE A 121 -22.21 2.16 -78.86
N GLY A 122 -23.05 1.51 -78.05
CA GLY A 122 -24.43 1.79 -77.64
C GLY A 122 -25.28 0.54 -77.31
N GLY A 123 -25.63 0.33 -76.03
CA GLY A 123 -26.54 -0.75 -75.55
C GLY A 123 -25.85 -2.10 -75.28
N ARG A 124 -26.29 -2.95 -74.33
CA ARG A 124 -27.46 -2.92 -73.41
C ARG A 124 -27.09 -3.47 -72.03
N LEU A 125 -27.84 -3.07 -70.99
CA LEU A 125 -27.92 -3.79 -69.70
C LEU A 125 -28.56 -5.17 -69.89
N SER A 126 -28.12 -6.15 -69.09
CA SER A 126 -28.96 -7.18 -68.46
C SER A 126 -28.25 -7.74 -67.21
N ILE A 127 -29.01 -7.90 -66.12
CA ILE A 127 -28.55 -8.41 -64.83
C ILE A 127 -28.78 -9.92 -64.77
N ALA A 128 -27.76 -10.69 -64.35
CA ALA A 128 -27.93 -12.05 -63.83
C ALA A 128 -26.73 -12.42 -62.93
N PRO A 129 -26.94 -12.78 -61.64
CA PRO A 129 -25.89 -13.32 -60.78
C PRO A 129 -25.86 -14.85 -60.84
N GLY A 130 -24.68 -15.47 -61.00
CA GLY A 130 -24.59 -16.93 -61.00
C GLY A 130 -23.18 -17.51 -61.20
N ASN A 131 -22.71 -18.17 -60.14
CA ASN A 131 -21.72 -19.25 -60.06
C ASN A 131 -20.27 -19.06 -60.57
N MET A 132 -19.34 -19.28 -59.63
CA MET A 132 -17.93 -19.54 -59.88
C MET A 132 -17.64 -20.99 -60.28
N ALA A 133 -16.48 -21.16 -60.93
CA ALA A 133 -15.58 -22.32 -60.90
C ALA A 133 -15.87 -23.55 -61.79
N ASN A 134 -14.76 -24.03 -62.38
CA ASN A 134 -14.50 -25.33 -63.02
C ASN A 134 -15.33 -25.75 -64.26
N THR A 135 -14.75 -25.59 -65.45
CA THR A 135 -13.84 -26.63 -65.99
C THR A 135 -13.04 -26.18 -67.23
N ALA A 136 -11.93 -26.90 -67.45
CA ALA A 136 -10.86 -26.77 -68.43
C ALA A 136 -11.20 -26.42 -69.91
N SER A 137 -10.13 -26.07 -70.65
CA SER A 137 -10.04 -25.82 -72.11
C SER A 137 -10.39 -24.42 -72.61
N SER A 138 -9.83 -23.38 -71.99
CA SER A 138 -9.42 -22.20 -72.76
C SER A 138 -8.27 -22.60 -73.70
N SER A 139 -8.59 -23.09 -74.90
CA SER A 139 -7.61 -23.16 -75.99
C SER A 139 -7.01 -21.76 -76.14
N VAL A 140 -5.70 -21.60 -75.94
CA VAL A 140 -5.05 -20.29 -76.01
C VAL A 140 -5.01 -19.87 -77.48
N ARG A 141 -6.08 -19.19 -77.89
CA ARG A 141 -6.19 -18.54 -79.19
C ARG A 141 -5.00 -17.58 -79.34
N GLU A 142 -4.38 -17.58 -80.52
CA GLU A 142 -3.20 -16.78 -80.83
C GLU A 142 -3.49 -15.30 -80.51
N THR A 143 -2.85 -14.81 -79.45
CA THR A 143 -3.04 -13.44 -78.94
C THR A 143 -2.12 -12.43 -79.62
N ARG A 144 -1.03 -12.90 -80.25
CA ARG A 144 -0.10 -12.04 -80.98
C ARG A 144 -0.78 -11.54 -82.27
N PRO A 145 -0.56 -10.28 -82.68
CA PRO A 145 -1.12 -9.73 -83.92
C PRO A 145 -0.33 -10.22 -85.15
N ILE A 146 -0.23 -11.54 -85.34
CA ILE A 146 0.61 -12.19 -86.37
C ILE A 146 0.26 -11.78 -87.81
N LYS A 147 -0.95 -11.27 -88.04
CA LYS A 147 -1.44 -10.77 -89.35
C LYS A 147 -1.10 -9.31 -89.59
N ASP A 148 -0.65 -8.56 -88.57
CA ASP A 148 -0.19 -7.19 -88.76
C ASP A 148 1.14 -7.18 -89.54
N LYS A 149 1.29 -6.22 -90.45
CA LYS A 149 2.44 -6.14 -91.35
C LYS A 149 3.75 -5.81 -90.60
N HIS A 150 3.70 -4.93 -89.60
CA HIS A 150 4.88 -4.55 -88.83
C HIS A 150 5.29 -5.69 -87.89
N TYR A 151 4.31 -6.33 -87.24
CA TYR A 151 4.54 -7.49 -86.39
C TYR A 151 5.13 -8.68 -87.18
N LYS A 152 4.55 -9.02 -88.34
CA LYS A 152 5.09 -10.03 -89.27
C LYS A 152 6.53 -9.74 -89.65
N ASN A 153 6.84 -8.51 -90.03
CA ASN A 153 8.21 -8.11 -90.42
C ASN A 153 9.20 -8.27 -89.26
N ARG A 154 8.79 -7.93 -88.02
CA ARG A 154 9.61 -8.12 -86.82
C ARG A 154 9.90 -9.59 -86.53
N MET A 155 8.88 -10.46 -86.61
CA MET A 155 9.07 -11.91 -86.46
C MET A 155 10.02 -12.47 -87.53
N GLY A 156 9.87 -12.02 -88.78
CA GLY A 156 10.75 -12.38 -89.88
C GLY A 156 12.20 -11.95 -89.66
N ALA A 157 12.43 -10.77 -89.08
CA ALA A 157 13.76 -10.30 -88.74
C ALA A 157 14.43 -11.18 -87.66
N ALA A 158 13.73 -11.48 -86.56
CA ALA A 158 14.26 -12.33 -85.49
C ALA A 158 14.61 -13.75 -85.97
N VAL A 159 13.75 -14.36 -86.78
CA VAL A 159 14.03 -15.67 -87.39
C VAL A 159 15.22 -15.59 -88.35
N LYS A 160 15.32 -14.54 -89.17
CA LYS A 160 16.45 -14.33 -90.08
C LYS A 160 17.77 -14.19 -89.32
N GLU A 161 17.81 -13.36 -88.28
CA GLU A 161 18.98 -13.11 -87.45
C GLU A 161 19.49 -14.39 -86.78
N HIS A 162 18.60 -15.23 -86.24
CA HIS A 162 18.98 -16.52 -85.67
C HIS A 162 19.53 -17.49 -86.72
N LEU A 163 18.92 -17.58 -87.91
CA LEU A 163 19.40 -18.43 -89.01
C LEU A 163 20.76 -17.97 -89.54
N GLU A 164 21.03 -16.65 -89.53
CA GLU A 164 22.33 -16.06 -89.87
C GLU A 164 23.38 -16.40 -88.80
N ARG A 165 23.07 -16.17 -87.51
CA ARG A 165 23.92 -16.50 -86.35
C ARG A 165 24.31 -17.97 -86.29
N THR A 166 23.39 -18.87 -86.63
CA THR A 166 23.59 -20.33 -86.55
C THR A 166 23.99 -20.97 -87.88
N GLY A 167 24.31 -20.18 -88.91
CA GLY A 167 24.89 -20.68 -90.16
C GLY A 167 23.97 -21.57 -91.01
N PHE A 168 22.66 -21.35 -90.98
CA PHE A 168 21.71 -22.19 -91.74
C PHE A 168 21.96 -22.12 -93.26
N THR A 169 22.11 -23.28 -93.88
CA THR A 169 22.29 -23.42 -95.34
C THR A 169 21.41 -24.53 -95.92
N MET A 170 20.89 -24.31 -97.12
CA MET A 170 20.20 -25.32 -97.92
C MET A 170 20.34 -25.02 -99.42
N ALA A 171 20.07 -26.01 -100.28
CA ALA A 171 20.12 -25.82 -101.72
C ALA A 171 19.10 -24.74 -102.18
N GLY A 172 19.58 -23.70 -102.84
CA GLY A 172 18.76 -22.56 -103.28
C GLY A 172 18.37 -21.55 -102.18
N TRP A 173 19.06 -21.56 -101.03
CA TRP A 173 18.82 -20.59 -99.96
C TRP A 173 19.27 -19.17 -100.32
N ASP A 174 18.37 -18.19 -100.15
CA ASP A 174 18.67 -16.75 -100.14
C ASP A 174 18.09 -16.20 -98.83
N LEU A 175 18.96 -15.85 -97.88
CA LEU A 175 18.59 -15.39 -96.54
C LEU A 175 17.68 -14.15 -96.55
N ASN A 176 17.74 -13.31 -97.58
CA ASN A 176 16.91 -12.10 -97.68
C ASN A 176 15.50 -12.36 -98.21
N LYS A 177 15.30 -13.44 -98.98
CA LYS A 177 13.99 -13.79 -99.58
C LYS A 177 13.31 -14.96 -98.90
N GLY A 178 14.10 -15.95 -98.46
CA GLY A 178 13.63 -17.23 -97.92
C GLY A 178 12.77 -17.14 -96.67
N VAL A 179 12.87 -16.05 -95.89
CA VAL A 179 12.04 -15.83 -94.68
C VAL A 179 10.78 -15.00 -94.98
N HIS A 180 10.76 -14.16 -96.03
CA HIS A 180 9.56 -13.36 -96.35
C HIS A 180 8.47 -14.20 -97.05
N GLU A 181 8.89 -15.03 -98.01
CA GLU A 181 8.06 -15.91 -98.84
C GLU A 181 8.74 -17.28 -99.00
N PRO A 182 8.73 -18.14 -97.96
CA PRO A 182 9.37 -19.44 -98.01
C PRO A 182 8.65 -20.41 -98.95
N THR A 183 9.44 -21.24 -99.65
CA THR A 183 8.91 -22.49 -100.22
C THR A 183 8.61 -23.50 -99.10
N GLN A 184 7.83 -24.54 -99.39
CA GLN A 184 7.56 -25.60 -98.42
C GLN A 184 8.86 -26.29 -97.95
N SER A 185 9.84 -26.48 -98.85
CA SER A 185 11.16 -27.02 -98.51
C SER A 185 11.96 -26.07 -97.62
N ALA A 186 11.88 -24.76 -97.87
CA ALA A 186 12.51 -23.75 -97.01
C ALA A 186 11.91 -23.74 -95.60
N PHE A 187 10.57 -23.84 -95.47
CA PHE A 187 9.92 -23.97 -94.16
C PHE A 187 10.37 -25.23 -93.41
N THR A 188 10.39 -26.40 -94.08
CA THR A 188 10.86 -27.65 -93.46
C THR A 188 12.34 -27.56 -93.04
N GLY A 189 13.20 -26.93 -93.85
CA GLY A 189 14.60 -26.70 -93.52
C GLY A 189 14.77 -25.79 -92.30
N MET A 190 14.13 -24.61 -92.31
CA MET A 190 14.14 -23.67 -91.18
C MET A 190 13.62 -24.32 -89.90
N PHE A 191 12.50 -25.06 -89.96
CA PHE A 191 11.96 -25.74 -88.79
C PHE A 191 12.94 -26.74 -88.19
N LYS A 192 13.52 -27.62 -89.02
CA LYS A 192 14.48 -28.64 -88.55
C LYS A 192 15.70 -27.99 -87.88
N HIS A 193 16.25 -26.96 -88.51
CA HIS A 193 17.43 -26.25 -88.01
C HIS A 193 17.13 -25.45 -86.72
N ILE A 194 16.00 -24.76 -86.64
CA ILE A 194 15.61 -24.03 -85.42
C ILE A 194 15.29 -25.02 -84.29
N TYR A 195 14.64 -26.15 -84.58
CA TYR A 195 14.41 -27.19 -83.56
C TYR A 195 15.72 -27.75 -83.01
N SER A 196 16.68 -28.10 -83.87
CA SER A 196 17.98 -28.64 -83.42
C SER A 196 18.88 -27.61 -82.74
N THR A 197 18.76 -26.32 -83.08
CA THR A 197 19.61 -25.26 -82.49
C THR A 197 19.01 -24.56 -81.26
N CYS A 198 17.70 -24.65 -81.03
CA CYS A 198 17.03 -23.97 -79.91
C CYS A 198 16.37 -24.89 -78.88
N ILE A 199 16.21 -26.18 -79.16
CA ILE A 199 15.38 -27.08 -78.34
C ILE A 199 16.11 -28.38 -78.00
N ASP A 200 16.57 -29.12 -79.02
CA ASP A 200 17.22 -30.42 -78.81
C ASP A 200 18.24 -30.71 -79.91
N GLU A 201 19.53 -30.57 -79.57
CA GLU A 201 20.67 -30.83 -80.47
C GLU A 201 20.77 -32.31 -80.89
N GLY A 202 20.26 -33.23 -80.07
CA GLY A 202 20.26 -34.67 -80.36
C GLY A 202 19.14 -35.11 -81.31
N PHE A 203 18.09 -34.29 -81.47
CA PHE A 203 16.87 -34.71 -82.17
C PHE A 203 17.02 -34.75 -83.71
N LYS A 204 16.74 -35.93 -84.30
CA LYS A 204 16.80 -36.16 -85.75
C LYS A 204 15.42 -36.39 -86.35
N MET A 205 14.79 -35.28 -86.73
CA MET A 205 13.42 -35.27 -87.27
C MET A 205 13.23 -36.18 -88.50
N GLY A 206 12.29 -37.12 -88.38
CA GLY A 206 11.94 -38.12 -89.39
C GLY A 206 12.50 -39.54 -89.13
N SER A 207 13.17 -39.79 -88.00
CA SER A 207 13.67 -41.13 -87.60
C SER A 207 12.58 -42.20 -87.61
N ASP A 208 11.37 -41.84 -87.19
CA ASP A 208 10.26 -42.75 -86.92
C ASP A 208 9.40 -43.05 -88.16
N GLY A 209 9.77 -42.52 -89.34
CA GLY A 209 8.96 -42.64 -90.57
C GLY A 209 7.62 -41.88 -90.53
N LYS A 210 7.39 -41.05 -89.51
CA LYS A 210 6.22 -40.16 -89.41
C LYS A 210 6.26 -39.10 -90.51
N LYS A 211 5.07 -38.59 -90.91
CA LYS A 211 5.01 -37.44 -91.82
C LYS A 211 5.42 -36.18 -91.06
N PHE A 212 6.18 -35.31 -91.74
CA PHE A 212 6.71 -34.07 -91.16
C PHE A 212 5.64 -33.24 -90.45
N GLU A 213 4.44 -33.08 -91.01
CA GLU A 213 3.38 -32.27 -90.36
C GLU A 213 2.81 -32.91 -89.10
N ASP A 214 2.72 -34.24 -89.05
CA ASP A 214 2.23 -34.96 -87.87
C ASP A 214 3.29 -34.93 -86.74
N GLU A 215 4.56 -34.97 -87.12
CA GLU A 215 5.71 -34.82 -86.22
C GLU A 215 5.80 -33.40 -85.66
N VAL A 216 5.72 -32.34 -86.50
CA VAL A 216 5.66 -30.93 -86.05
C VAL A 216 4.51 -30.71 -85.05
N LEU A 217 3.30 -31.22 -85.33
CA LEU A 217 2.16 -31.07 -84.42
C LEU A 217 2.36 -31.77 -83.07
N THR A 218 3.14 -32.86 -83.06
CA THR A 218 3.49 -33.59 -81.83
C THR A 218 4.52 -32.80 -81.03
N LEU A 219 5.64 -32.42 -81.65
CA LEU A 219 6.72 -31.66 -81.01
C LEU A 219 6.22 -30.32 -80.44
N MET A 220 5.38 -29.57 -81.17
CA MET A 220 4.81 -28.32 -80.67
C MET A 220 3.93 -28.50 -79.43
N LYS A 221 3.29 -29.67 -79.26
CA LYS A 221 2.52 -29.99 -78.05
C LYS A 221 3.42 -30.41 -76.89
N GLU A 222 4.48 -31.17 -77.16
CA GLU A 222 5.46 -31.62 -76.17
C GLU A 222 6.22 -30.44 -75.54
N ILE A 223 6.69 -29.50 -76.36
CA ILE A 223 7.33 -28.25 -75.87
C ILE A 223 6.31 -27.19 -75.38
N LYS A 224 5.01 -27.54 -75.34
CA LYS A 224 3.91 -26.70 -74.84
C LYS A 224 3.77 -25.34 -75.55
N TYR A 225 3.93 -25.32 -76.87
CA TYR A 225 3.68 -24.13 -77.68
C TYR A 225 2.24 -23.62 -77.47
N PRO A 226 2.03 -22.38 -76.98
CA PRO A 226 0.71 -21.94 -76.53
C PRO A 226 -0.39 -21.99 -77.60
N ALA A 227 -0.04 -21.69 -78.86
CA ALA A 227 -0.98 -21.69 -79.99
C ALA A 227 -0.98 -23.01 -80.80
N ALA A 228 -0.56 -24.13 -80.19
CA ALA A 228 -0.49 -25.43 -80.87
C ALA A 228 -1.84 -25.91 -81.44
N ASP A 229 -2.96 -25.61 -80.79
CA ASP A 229 -4.30 -25.97 -81.28
C ASP A 229 -4.73 -25.17 -82.53
N GLU A 230 -4.09 -24.04 -82.81
CA GLU A 230 -4.29 -23.31 -84.06
C GLU A 230 -3.45 -23.84 -85.22
N LEU A 231 -2.44 -24.67 -84.96
CA LEU A 231 -1.70 -25.37 -85.99
C LEU A 231 -2.53 -26.55 -86.49
N SER A 232 -2.66 -26.66 -87.81
CA SER A 232 -3.34 -27.79 -88.45
C SER A 232 -2.49 -28.34 -89.57
N LYS A 233 -2.72 -29.61 -89.91
CA LYS A 233 -2.02 -30.28 -91.02
C LYS A 233 -2.09 -29.47 -92.31
N THR A 234 -3.25 -28.89 -92.63
CA THR A 234 -3.45 -28.00 -93.78
C THR A 234 -2.59 -26.73 -93.74
N LYS A 235 -2.41 -26.12 -92.56
CA LYS A 235 -1.50 -24.96 -92.41
C LYS A 235 -0.04 -25.36 -92.64
N LEU A 236 0.37 -26.54 -92.15
CA LEU A 236 1.74 -27.02 -92.23
C LEU A 236 2.14 -27.58 -93.61
N THR A 237 1.25 -28.29 -94.31
CA THR A 237 1.49 -28.80 -95.69
C THR A 237 1.61 -27.66 -96.72
N ALA A 238 1.01 -26.50 -96.43
CA ALA A 238 1.05 -25.30 -97.27
C ALA A 238 1.57 -24.07 -96.49
N ALA A 239 2.69 -24.23 -95.78
CA ALA A 239 3.22 -23.25 -94.84
C ALA A 239 3.63 -21.93 -95.50
N GLY A 240 4.14 -21.97 -96.74
CA GLY A 240 4.53 -20.78 -97.51
C GLY A 240 3.39 -19.93 -98.07
N SER A 241 2.13 -20.36 -97.92
CA SER A 241 0.98 -19.61 -98.45
C SER A 241 0.68 -18.34 -97.64
N GLN A 242 0.22 -17.28 -98.32
CA GLN A 242 -0.01 -15.97 -97.69
C GLN A 242 -0.96 -15.99 -96.46
N SER A 243 -1.91 -16.93 -96.41
CA SER A 243 -2.83 -17.11 -95.29
C SER A 243 -2.24 -17.88 -94.11
N ASN A 244 -1.31 -18.80 -94.37
CA ASN A 244 -0.81 -19.76 -93.38
C ASN A 244 0.57 -19.34 -92.84
N TRP A 245 1.40 -18.70 -93.66
CA TRP A 245 2.75 -18.27 -93.29
C TRP A 245 2.81 -17.44 -92.00
N PRO A 246 1.86 -16.52 -91.69
CA PRO A 246 1.84 -15.83 -90.40
C PRO A 246 1.84 -16.76 -89.18
N TYR A 247 1.16 -17.92 -89.24
CA TYR A 247 1.11 -18.90 -88.15
C TYR A 247 2.41 -19.70 -88.06
N CYS A 248 2.96 -20.13 -89.19
CA CYS A 248 4.21 -20.88 -89.26
C CYS A 248 5.41 -20.01 -88.84
N LEU A 249 5.46 -18.74 -89.27
CA LEU A 249 6.47 -17.78 -88.85
C LEU A 249 6.40 -17.46 -87.35
N ALA A 250 5.19 -17.30 -86.81
CA ALA A 250 5.01 -17.03 -85.38
C ALA A 250 5.38 -18.24 -84.49
N MET A 251 5.26 -19.46 -85.02
CA MET A 251 5.77 -20.68 -84.38
C MET A 251 7.31 -20.68 -84.38
N LEU A 252 7.94 -20.42 -85.53
CA LEU A 252 9.41 -20.36 -85.64
C LEU A 252 10.02 -19.24 -84.79
N GLU A 253 9.43 -18.04 -84.77
CA GLU A 253 9.86 -16.93 -83.92
C GLU A 253 9.76 -17.28 -82.43
N TRP A 254 8.69 -17.96 -82.03
CA TRP A 254 8.55 -18.40 -80.66
C TRP A 254 9.62 -19.45 -80.27
N MET A 255 9.96 -20.37 -81.17
CA MET A 255 11.04 -21.35 -80.93
C MET A 255 12.42 -20.65 -80.80
N VAL A 256 12.70 -19.65 -81.66
CA VAL A 256 13.93 -18.84 -81.57
C VAL A 256 14.00 -18.06 -80.25
N ASN A 257 12.91 -17.41 -79.86
CA ASN A 257 12.81 -16.66 -78.62
C ASN A 257 12.93 -17.58 -77.39
N LEU A 258 12.36 -18.79 -77.45
CA LEU A 258 12.47 -19.80 -76.40
C LEU A 258 13.93 -20.26 -76.22
N GLY A 259 14.62 -20.65 -77.29
CA GLY A 259 16.03 -21.03 -77.22
C GLY A 259 16.91 -19.90 -76.70
N THR A 260 16.74 -18.69 -77.25
CA THR A 260 17.48 -17.50 -76.80
C THR A 260 17.23 -17.19 -75.31
N SER A 261 16.02 -17.43 -74.79
CA SER A 261 15.71 -17.25 -73.37
C SER A 261 16.27 -18.38 -72.50
N ALA A 262 16.31 -19.61 -73.02
CA ALA A 262 16.89 -20.77 -72.33
C ALA A 262 18.43 -20.66 -72.21
N ASP A 263 19.11 -20.13 -73.25
CA ASP A 263 20.56 -19.85 -73.23
C ASP A 263 20.98 -19.02 -72.01
N HIS A 264 20.13 -18.08 -71.56
CA HIS A 264 20.40 -17.22 -70.39
C HIS A 264 20.27 -17.94 -69.04
N ILE A 265 19.59 -19.09 -68.98
CA ILE A 265 19.34 -19.86 -67.74
C ILE A 265 20.49 -20.85 -67.48
N GLY A 266 21.23 -21.23 -68.52
CA GLY A 266 22.33 -22.19 -68.43
C GLY A 266 21.87 -23.65 -68.36
N ALA A 267 22.74 -24.54 -68.86
CA ALA A 267 22.52 -25.97 -68.87
C ALA A 267 23.10 -26.64 -67.62
N GLY A 268 22.26 -27.36 -66.87
CA GLY A 268 22.65 -28.12 -65.68
C GLY A 268 22.98 -27.26 -64.44
N PRO A 269 23.34 -27.90 -63.30
CA PRO A 269 23.63 -27.20 -62.05
C PRO A 269 24.87 -26.30 -62.12
N VAL A 270 25.89 -26.70 -62.87
CA VAL A 270 27.18 -25.99 -62.95
C VAL A 270 27.09 -24.64 -63.67
N SER A 271 26.17 -24.52 -64.63
CA SER A 271 25.97 -23.27 -65.39
C SER A 271 24.94 -22.33 -64.77
N ARG A 272 24.25 -22.76 -63.72
CA ARG A 272 23.27 -21.94 -62.99
C ARG A 272 23.97 -21.25 -61.85
N VAL A 273 23.82 -19.94 -61.78
CA VAL A 273 24.23 -19.18 -60.59
C VAL A 273 23.13 -19.40 -59.56
N ASP A 274 23.45 -20.07 -58.46
CA ASP A 274 22.56 -20.14 -57.30
C ASP A 274 22.35 -18.71 -56.76
N GLU A 275 21.09 -18.28 -56.60
CA GLU A 275 20.75 -16.94 -56.10
C GLU A 275 21.02 -16.80 -54.58
N ASP A 276 21.16 -17.92 -53.88
CA ASP A 276 21.41 -17.99 -52.44
C ASP A 276 22.92 -18.21 -52.16
N GLU A 277 23.56 -17.31 -51.38
CA GLU A 277 24.96 -17.44 -50.93
C GLU A 277 25.18 -18.55 -49.86
N ASP A 278 24.36 -19.60 -49.90
CA ASP A 278 24.32 -20.65 -48.91
C ASP A 278 25.55 -21.58 -49.02
N LEU A 279 25.85 -22.31 -47.95
CA LEU A 279 26.97 -23.27 -47.90
C LEU A 279 26.89 -24.35 -49.01
N GLN A 280 25.67 -24.64 -49.46
CA GLN A 280 25.41 -25.58 -50.55
C GLN A 280 25.94 -25.12 -51.91
N SER A 281 25.96 -23.81 -52.18
CA SER A 281 26.47 -23.23 -53.44
C SER A 281 27.97 -23.49 -53.66
N LEU A 282 28.76 -23.61 -52.57
CA LEU A 282 30.17 -24.03 -52.63
C LEU A 282 30.33 -25.56 -52.75
N PHE A 283 29.38 -26.32 -52.19
CA PHE A 283 29.48 -27.77 -52.10
C PHE A 283 28.97 -28.51 -53.34
N PHE A 284 27.94 -27.98 -54.04
CA PHE A 284 27.43 -28.58 -55.26
C PHE A 284 28.43 -28.64 -56.43
N PRO A 285 29.25 -27.59 -56.71
CA PRO A 285 30.30 -27.68 -57.72
C PRO A 285 31.37 -28.73 -57.40
N TYR A 286 31.73 -28.90 -56.12
CA TYR A 286 32.61 -29.97 -55.66
C TYR A 286 31.99 -31.35 -55.90
N LEU A 287 30.74 -31.55 -55.45
CA LEU A 287 30.00 -32.80 -55.67
C LEU A 287 29.90 -33.16 -57.16
N TRP A 288 29.67 -32.16 -58.03
CA TRP A 288 29.58 -32.39 -59.46
C TRP A 288 30.92 -32.84 -60.05
N LYS A 289 32.03 -32.17 -59.72
CA LYS A 289 33.38 -32.58 -60.15
C LYS A 289 33.71 -34.00 -59.69
N CYS A 290 33.47 -34.32 -58.41
CA CYS A 290 33.66 -35.67 -57.89
C CYS A 290 32.75 -36.71 -58.60
N TYR A 291 31.54 -36.33 -59.01
CA TYR A 291 30.63 -37.20 -59.74
C TYR A 291 31.07 -37.44 -61.20
N ASP A 292 31.62 -36.43 -61.88
CA ASP A 292 32.25 -36.61 -63.19
C ASP A 292 33.48 -37.55 -63.09
N ARG A 293 34.33 -37.37 -62.07
CA ARG A 293 35.46 -38.28 -61.76
C ARG A 293 35.02 -39.71 -61.41
N PHE A 294 33.91 -39.86 -60.71
CA PHE A 294 33.32 -41.17 -60.41
C PHE A 294 32.95 -41.93 -61.69
N TRP A 295 32.39 -41.25 -62.70
CA TRP A 295 32.12 -41.85 -64.01
C TRP A 295 33.39 -42.23 -64.80
N GLU A 296 34.53 -41.62 -64.49
CA GLU A 296 35.86 -42.02 -64.98
C GLU A 296 36.44 -43.24 -64.22
N ASN A 297 35.71 -43.82 -63.26
CA ASN A 297 36.11 -44.89 -62.33
C ASN A 297 37.22 -44.47 -61.35
N GLN A 298 37.20 -43.22 -60.88
CA GLN A 298 38.05 -42.74 -59.79
C GLN A 298 37.28 -42.77 -58.46
N ASP A 299 37.88 -43.31 -57.39
CA ASP A 299 37.26 -43.44 -56.06
C ASP A 299 37.80 -42.41 -55.03
N THR A 300 38.76 -41.55 -55.41
CA THR A 300 39.42 -40.59 -54.52
C THR A 300 39.63 -39.24 -55.20
N TYR A 301 39.27 -38.14 -54.52
CA TYR A 301 39.18 -36.79 -55.10
C TYR A 301 40.00 -35.76 -54.28
N PRO A 302 41.34 -35.88 -54.21
CA PRO A 302 42.15 -35.00 -53.37
C PRO A 302 42.23 -33.56 -53.91
N GLU A 303 42.31 -33.39 -55.24
CA GLU A 303 42.44 -32.08 -55.89
C GLU A 303 41.15 -31.26 -55.72
N GLU A 304 40.00 -31.90 -55.93
CA GLU A 304 38.68 -31.30 -55.74
C GLU A 304 38.44 -30.91 -54.27
N PHE A 305 38.96 -31.69 -53.31
CA PHE A 305 38.84 -31.39 -51.89
C PHE A 305 39.72 -30.20 -51.46
N GLU A 306 40.95 -30.11 -51.95
CA GLU A 306 41.84 -28.96 -51.70
C GLU A 306 41.27 -27.65 -52.29
N GLU A 307 40.64 -27.73 -53.47
CA GLU A 307 39.93 -26.58 -54.06
C GLU A 307 38.74 -26.13 -53.19
N LEU A 308 37.98 -27.08 -52.64
CA LEU A 308 36.87 -26.80 -51.71
C LEU A 308 37.38 -26.15 -50.41
N GLU A 309 38.44 -26.71 -49.81
CA GLU A 309 39.08 -26.18 -48.60
C GLU A 309 39.55 -24.73 -48.81
N SER A 310 40.26 -24.45 -49.91
CA SER A 310 40.70 -23.09 -50.28
C SER A 310 39.53 -22.10 -50.46
N CYS A 311 38.38 -22.57 -50.96
CA CYS A 311 37.18 -21.75 -51.07
C CYS A 311 36.53 -21.46 -49.71
N PHE A 312 36.52 -22.44 -48.80
CA PHE A 312 36.08 -22.26 -47.42
C PHE A 312 36.98 -21.30 -46.63
N GLU A 313 38.31 -21.47 -46.72
CA GLU A 313 39.26 -20.55 -46.09
C GLU A 313 39.05 -19.11 -46.55
N ARG A 314 38.84 -18.90 -47.87
CA ARG A 314 38.60 -17.56 -48.44
C ARG A 314 37.29 -16.94 -47.93
N LYS A 315 36.21 -17.72 -47.84
CA LYS A 315 34.92 -17.25 -47.30
C LYS A 315 35.01 -16.97 -45.80
N ASN A 316 35.66 -17.85 -45.03
CA ASN A 316 35.91 -17.65 -43.60
C ASN A 316 36.77 -16.40 -43.33
N ALA A 317 37.84 -16.19 -44.10
CA ALA A 317 38.69 -15.01 -43.98
C ALA A 317 37.94 -13.70 -44.31
N ALA A 318 37.01 -13.71 -45.26
CA ALA A 318 36.14 -12.57 -45.55
C ALA A 318 35.18 -12.30 -44.37
N ILE A 319 34.49 -13.33 -43.87
CA ILE A 319 33.59 -13.23 -42.71
C ILE A 319 34.34 -12.74 -41.46
N GLU A 320 35.57 -13.21 -41.23
CA GLU A 320 36.41 -12.73 -40.14
C GLU A 320 36.80 -11.25 -40.28
N GLN A 321 37.03 -10.76 -41.50
CA GLN A 321 37.32 -9.35 -41.74
C GLN A 321 36.08 -8.48 -41.53
N GLU A 322 34.92 -8.91 -42.03
CA GLU A 322 33.64 -8.24 -41.81
C GLU A 322 33.29 -8.20 -40.31
N LEU A 323 33.44 -9.32 -39.60
CA LEU A 323 33.19 -9.42 -38.16
C LEU A 323 34.12 -8.50 -37.35
N LYS A 324 35.41 -8.37 -37.74
CA LYS A 324 36.34 -7.42 -37.12
C LYS A 324 35.92 -5.97 -37.39
N GLN A 325 35.53 -5.63 -38.61
CA GLN A 325 35.03 -4.28 -38.95
C GLN A 325 33.76 -3.95 -38.15
N LEU A 326 32.80 -4.87 -38.09
CA LEU A 326 31.55 -4.69 -37.36
C LEU A 326 31.76 -4.59 -35.84
N GLN A 327 32.75 -5.32 -35.29
CA GLN A 327 33.18 -5.17 -33.90
C GLN A 327 33.79 -3.79 -33.65
N GLU A 328 34.69 -3.31 -34.50
CA GLU A 328 35.26 -1.97 -34.38
C GLU A 328 34.20 -0.87 -34.50
N GLU A 329 33.24 -1.01 -35.40
CA GLU A 329 32.11 -0.08 -35.54
C GLU A 329 31.22 -0.10 -34.29
N HIS A 330 30.92 -1.29 -33.75
CA HIS A 330 30.17 -1.42 -32.50
C HIS A 330 30.92 -0.80 -31.31
N GLU A 331 32.25 -0.97 -31.22
CA GLU A 331 33.07 -0.31 -30.20
C GLU A 331 33.06 1.22 -30.35
N LYS A 332 33.20 1.75 -31.57
CA LYS A 332 33.10 3.20 -31.86
C LYS A 332 31.72 3.74 -31.48
N LEU A 333 30.64 3.10 -31.95
CA LEU A 333 29.25 3.50 -31.67
C LEU A 333 28.89 3.40 -30.19
N SER A 334 29.36 2.36 -29.48
CA SER A 334 29.12 2.23 -28.04
C SER A 334 29.93 3.23 -27.21
N ALA A 335 31.15 3.59 -27.64
CA ALA A 335 31.93 4.67 -27.04
C ALA A 335 31.28 6.05 -27.27
N GLU A 336 30.78 6.33 -28.47
CA GLU A 336 29.98 7.53 -28.76
C GLU A 336 28.71 7.58 -27.91
N LEU A 337 27.95 6.49 -27.83
CA LEU A 337 26.75 6.40 -26.99
C LEU A 337 27.09 6.61 -25.51
N ALA A 338 28.17 6.03 -25.01
CA ALA A 338 28.68 6.26 -23.66
C ALA A 338 29.10 7.73 -23.44
N GLN A 339 29.64 8.41 -24.45
CA GLN A 339 29.94 9.84 -24.39
C GLN A 339 28.65 10.68 -24.33
N TYR A 340 27.65 10.39 -25.17
CA TYR A 340 26.37 11.10 -25.21
C TYR A 340 25.48 10.85 -23.98
N THR A 341 25.64 9.71 -23.30
CA THR A 341 24.86 9.36 -22.09
C THR A 341 25.60 9.67 -20.79
N GLY A 342 26.94 9.60 -20.79
CA GLY A 342 27.78 9.92 -19.63
C GLY A 342 28.03 11.42 -19.46
N SER A 343 28.01 12.20 -20.54
CA SER A 343 27.89 13.65 -20.44
C SER A 343 26.43 14.04 -20.18
N ALA A 344 26.19 14.89 -19.19
CA ALA A 344 24.90 15.54 -19.06
C ALA A 344 24.63 16.33 -20.34
N THR A 345 23.42 16.21 -20.90
CA THR A 345 23.10 16.87 -22.17
C THR A 345 23.43 18.37 -22.10
N PRO A 346 23.96 18.99 -23.16
CA PRO A 346 24.29 20.42 -23.13
C PRO A 346 23.11 21.30 -22.68
N LEU A 347 21.88 20.90 -23.03
CA LEU A 347 20.68 21.56 -22.54
C LEU A 347 20.52 21.49 -21.01
N ALA A 348 20.83 20.35 -20.38
CA ALA A 348 20.75 20.19 -18.93
C ALA A 348 21.89 20.93 -18.18
N THR A 349 23.08 21.04 -18.77
CA THR A 349 24.16 21.87 -18.19
C THR A 349 23.81 23.35 -18.27
N GLU A 350 23.35 23.82 -19.43
CA GLU A 350 22.89 25.20 -19.64
C GLU A 350 21.67 25.56 -18.78
N GLN A 351 20.71 24.64 -18.61
CA GLN A 351 19.57 24.82 -17.70
C GLN A 351 20.04 25.00 -16.25
N ARG A 352 20.99 24.17 -15.79
CA ARG A 352 21.53 24.25 -14.44
C ARG A 352 22.34 25.53 -14.21
N GLU A 353 23.08 25.99 -15.22
CA GLU A 353 23.77 27.28 -15.17
C GLU A 353 22.76 28.44 -15.17
N ASN A 354 21.72 28.39 -16.00
CA ASN A 354 20.65 29.39 -16.02
C ASN A 354 19.93 29.47 -14.67
N GLU A 355 19.56 28.33 -14.06
CA GLU A 355 18.99 28.28 -12.72
C GLU A 355 19.92 28.88 -11.65
N MET A 356 21.22 28.61 -11.73
CA MET A 356 22.22 29.20 -10.84
C MET A 356 22.29 30.72 -11.02
N LEU A 357 22.41 31.20 -12.26
CA LEU A 357 22.50 32.62 -12.60
C LEU A 357 21.21 33.38 -12.26
N VAL A 358 20.03 32.80 -12.46
CA VAL A 358 18.75 33.36 -12.02
C VAL A 358 18.67 33.39 -10.49
N GLY A 359 19.17 32.34 -9.82
CA GLY A 359 19.35 32.31 -8.37
C GLY A 359 20.26 33.44 -7.87
N ASP A 360 21.38 33.70 -8.54
CA ASP A 360 22.31 34.76 -8.16
C ASP A 360 21.80 36.15 -8.51
N VAL A 361 21.15 36.36 -9.67
CA VAL A 361 20.46 37.61 -10.01
C VAL A 361 19.37 37.94 -8.98
N THR A 362 18.61 36.95 -8.49
CA THR A 362 17.60 37.20 -7.44
C THR A 362 18.23 37.48 -6.08
N LYS A 363 19.35 36.83 -5.71
CA LYS A 363 20.15 37.19 -4.51
C LYS A 363 20.71 38.62 -4.62
N PHE A 364 21.29 38.99 -5.77
CA PHE A 364 21.85 40.33 -5.98
C PHE A 364 20.78 41.42 -5.97
N LYS A 365 19.61 41.18 -6.56
CA LYS A 365 18.46 42.11 -6.45
C LYS A 365 18.02 42.30 -5.00
N ARG A 366 17.83 41.21 -4.24
CA ARG A 366 17.52 41.30 -2.80
C ARG A 366 18.60 42.03 -2.02
N TYR A 367 19.88 41.74 -2.25
CA TYR A 367 20.98 42.44 -1.59
C TYR A 367 21.02 43.93 -1.95
N HIS A 368 20.75 44.28 -3.21
CA HIS A 368 20.63 45.66 -3.65
C HIS A 368 19.49 46.38 -2.93
N ASP A 369 18.28 45.80 -2.97
CA ASP A 369 17.05 46.46 -2.50
C ASP A 369 16.93 46.45 -0.97
N ASP A 370 17.34 45.38 -0.28
CA ASP A 370 17.24 45.23 1.18
C ASP A 370 18.45 45.81 1.93
N VAL A 371 19.64 45.84 1.31
CA VAL A 371 20.89 46.23 1.99
C VAL A 371 21.52 47.48 1.38
N LEU A 372 21.77 47.52 0.07
CA LEU A 372 22.49 48.66 -0.53
C LEU A 372 21.64 49.93 -0.56
N VAL A 373 20.38 49.85 -0.99
CA VAL A 373 19.47 51.02 -1.04
C VAL A 373 19.22 51.59 0.35
N PRO A 374 18.86 50.82 1.40
CA PRO A 374 18.67 51.37 2.75
C PRO A 374 19.97 51.85 3.40
N LYS A 375 21.12 51.24 3.07
CA LYS A 375 22.43 51.73 3.53
C LYS A 375 22.79 53.07 2.87
N LEU A 376 22.60 53.20 1.57
CA LEU A 376 22.79 54.45 0.82
C LEU A 376 21.86 55.56 1.33
N GLU A 377 20.61 55.23 1.59
CA GLU A 377 19.62 56.19 2.11
C GLU A 377 19.96 56.65 3.54
N ARG A 378 20.45 55.72 4.39
CA ARG A 378 20.98 56.06 5.72
C ARG A 378 22.23 56.92 5.66
N THR A 379 23.19 56.63 4.78
CA THR A 379 24.42 57.43 4.66
C THR A 379 24.14 58.80 4.04
N LYS A 380 23.21 58.91 3.07
CA LYS A 380 22.73 60.21 2.57
C LYS A 380 22.12 61.05 3.69
N LYS A 381 21.16 60.50 4.45
CA LYS A 381 20.53 61.20 5.58
C LYS A 381 21.51 61.54 6.72
N ALA A 382 22.53 60.71 6.93
CA ALA A 382 23.61 61.03 7.86
C ALA A 382 24.48 62.19 7.35
N ASN A 383 24.87 62.19 6.07
CA ASN A 383 25.61 63.29 5.46
C ASN A 383 24.81 64.59 5.43
N GLU A 384 23.51 64.55 5.13
CA GLU A 384 22.62 65.72 5.18
C GLU A 384 22.59 66.32 6.59
N ARG A 385 22.38 65.49 7.63
CA ARG A 385 22.43 65.93 9.03
C ARG A 385 23.78 66.51 9.43
N LEU A 386 24.89 65.87 9.04
CA LEU A 386 26.24 66.39 9.32
C LEU A 386 26.48 67.71 8.58
N LEU A 387 25.92 67.92 7.38
CA LEU A 387 26.00 69.18 6.65
C LEU A 387 25.09 70.28 7.23
N ASP A 388 23.96 69.92 7.84
CA ASP A 388 23.15 70.83 8.66
C ASP A 388 23.89 71.22 9.95
N GLU A 389 24.43 70.24 10.68
CA GLU A 389 25.21 70.42 11.92
C GLU A 389 26.46 71.28 11.66
N ILE A 390 27.24 71.00 10.60
CA ILE A 390 28.38 71.85 10.22
C ILE A 390 27.94 73.29 9.92
N ARG A 391 26.78 73.49 9.28
CA ARG A 391 26.24 74.85 9.04
C ARG A 391 25.82 75.54 10.34
N GLU A 392 25.18 74.83 11.25
CA GLU A 392 24.80 75.36 12.57
C GLU A 392 26.04 75.71 13.41
N THR A 393 27.02 74.82 13.48
CA THR A 393 28.28 75.04 14.21
C THR A 393 29.11 76.16 13.59
N GLU A 394 29.18 76.31 12.26
CA GLU A 394 29.86 77.45 11.64
C GLU A 394 29.13 78.77 11.98
N VAL A 395 27.80 78.80 11.97
CA VAL A 395 27.03 79.97 12.44
C VAL A 395 27.34 80.27 13.91
N GLU A 396 27.37 79.26 14.79
CA GLU A 396 27.72 79.45 16.21
C GLU A 396 29.18 79.94 16.38
N ILE A 397 30.12 79.44 15.58
CA ILE A 397 31.50 79.92 15.58
C ILE A 397 31.57 81.39 15.16
N GLN A 398 30.80 81.81 14.15
CA GLN A 398 30.77 83.20 13.70
C GLN A 398 30.09 84.11 14.74
N THR A 399 28.99 83.70 15.38
CA THR A 399 28.38 84.49 16.47
C THR A 399 29.29 84.59 17.68
N ARG A 400 29.87 83.47 18.14
CA ARG A 400 30.84 83.48 19.26
C ARG A 400 32.11 84.26 18.96
N ARG A 401 32.59 84.29 17.70
CA ARG A 401 33.70 85.17 17.28
C ARG A 401 33.31 86.64 17.35
N HIS A 402 32.11 87.00 16.92
CA HIS A 402 31.60 88.37 17.02
C HIS A 402 31.41 88.79 18.49
N GLU A 403 30.76 87.95 19.30
CA GLU A 403 30.61 88.16 20.75
C GLU A 403 31.97 88.26 21.45
N GLY A 404 32.94 87.39 21.10
CA GLY A 404 34.29 87.42 21.63
C GLY A 404 35.05 88.70 21.28
N GLN A 405 34.90 89.22 20.05
CA GLN A 405 35.46 90.52 19.67
C GLN A 405 34.81 91.68 20.42
N GLU A 406 33.49 91.63 20.63
CA GLU A 406 32.77 92.68 21.34
C GLU A 406 33.05 92.65 22.86
N LEU A 407 33.14 91.46 23.46
CA LEU A 407 33.59 91.27 24.83
C LEU A 407 35.05 91.70 25.01
N GLN A 408 35.94 91.40 24.05
CA GLN A 408 37.32 91.88 24.10
C GLN A 408 37.37 93.40 24.08
N ARG A 409 36.59 94.08 23.21
CA ARG A 409 36.46 95.55 23.23
C ARG A 409 35.94 96.08 24.56
N GLN A 410 34.98 95.39 25.17
CA GLN A 410 34.45 95.78 26.49
C GLN A 410 35.47 95.58 27.61
N VAL A 411 36.30 94.53 27.56
CA VAL A 411 37.41 94.29 28.49
C VAL A 411 38.55 95.29 28.28
N ASP A 412 38.93 95.56 27.04
CA ASP A 412 39.95 96.57 26.69
C ASP A 412 39.51 98.00 27.11
N ALA A 413 38.19 98.26 27.15
CA ALA A 413 37.60 99.50 27.66
C ALA A 413 37.39 99.51 29.18
N GLN A 414 37.54 98.37 29.86
CA GLN A 414 37.47 98.27 31.32
C GLN A 414 38.89 98.38 31.90
N GLU A 415 39.24 99.55 32.43
CA GLU A 415 40.52 99.80 33.12
C GLU A 415 40.58 99.13 34.51
N MET A 416 40.38 97.81 34.58
CA MET A 416 40.54 97.03 35.82
C MET A 416 41.96 96.49 35.96
N SER A 417 42.55 96.68 37.14
CA SER A 417 43.86 96.09 37.46
C SER A 417 43.75 94.56 37.61
N ALA A 418 44.82 93.84 37.25
CA ALA A 418 44.88 92.39 37.42
C ALA A 418 44.62 91.95 38.89
N GLU A 419 45.04 92.75 39.87
CA GLU A 419 44.80 92.50 41.29
C GLU A 419 43.31 92.65 41.66
N GLU A 420 42.58 93.54 40.99
CA GLU A 420 41.15 93.75 41.22
C GLU A 420 40.31 92.62 40.60
N TYR A 421 40.73 92.13 39.42
CA TYR A 421 40.18 90.91 38.84
C TYR A 421 40.40 89.68 39.73
N GLU A 422 41.57 89.49 40.33
CA GLU A 422 41.82 88.38 41.26
C GLU A 422 40.96 88.48 42.54
N ARG A 423 40.76 89.69 43.08
CA ARG A 423 39.84 89.90 44.21
C ARG A 423 38.40 89.55 43.85
N MET A 424 37.91 90.01 42.70
CA MET A 424 36.57 89.63 42.24
C MET A 424 36.44 88.15 41.88
N ALA A 425 37.48 87.52 41.33
CA ALA A 425 37.49 86.09 41.05
C ALA A 425 37.41 85.26 42.34
N THR A 426 38.17 85.62 43.38
CA THR A 426 38.11 84.94 44.68
C THR A 426 36.78 85.18 45.42
N GLU A 427 36.17 86.36 45.31
CA GLU A 427 34.84 86.63 45.84
C GLU A 427 33.75 85.86 45.06
N ARG A 428 33.81 85.84 43.72
CA ARG A 428 32.94 85.03 42.87
C ARG A 428 33.04 83.54 43.22
N ASP A 429 34.25 83.02 43.39
CA ASP A 429 34.46 81.60 43.74
C ASP A 429 33.97 81.27 45.15
N ARG A 430 34.05 82.23 46.09
CA ARG A 430 33.44 82.12 47.42
C ARG A 430 31.91 82.10 47.33
N LEU A 431 31.31 83.03 46.58
CA LEU A 431 29.86 83.10 46.37
C LEU A 431 29.35 81.85 45.63
N HIS A 432 30.11 81.33 44.67
CA HIS A 432 29.75 80.12 43.93
C HIS A 432 29.78 78.88 44.83
N LYS A 433 30.77 78.75 45.73
CA LYS A 433 30.78 77.72 46.77
C LYS A 433 29.57 77.85 47.71
N GLN A 434 29.25 79.05 48.19
CA GLN A 434 28.06 79.27 49.02
C GLN A 434 26.75 78.94 48.28
N LEU A 435 26.66 79.23 46.99
CA LEU A 435 25.50 78.89 46.16
C LEU A 435 25.41 77.36 45.96
N GLN A 436 26.53 76.68 45.74
CA GLN A 436 26.60 75.22 45.66
C GLN A 436 26.21 74.55 46.99
N ASP A 437 26.73 75.04 48.13
CA ASP A 437 26.38 74.56 49.47
C ASP A 437 24.88 74.74 49.75
N LEU A 438 24.30 75.89 49.37
CA LEU A 438 22.85 76.14 49.47
C LEU A 438 22.04 75.26 48.52
N ALA A 439 22.52 75.00 47.30
CA ALA A 439 21.86 74.11 46.35
C ALA A 439 21.86 72.66 46.85
N ASP A 440 22.96 72.18 47.43
CA ASP A 440 23.04 70.83 47.99
C ASP A 440 22.29 70.70 49.32
N LEU A 441 22.21 71.76 50.13
CA LEU A 441 21.31 71.82 51.29
C LEU A 441 19.84 71.79 50.84
N ASN A 442 19.48 72.52 49.79
CA ASN A 442 18.13 72.51 49.23
C ASN A 442 17.77 71.13 48.66
N LYS A 443 18.68 70.49 47.89
CA LYS A 443 18.49 69.10 47.43
C LYS A 443 18.22 68.15 48.59
N LYS A 444 19.06 68.16 49.64
CA LYS A 444 18.86 67.34 50.86
C LYS A 444 17.52 67.63 51.53
N SER A 445 17.14 68.91 51.65
CA SER A 445 15.85 69.30 52.22
C SER A 445 14.66 68.81 51.36
N THR A 446 14.75 68.87 50.03
CA THR A 446 13.74 68.32 49.14
C THR A 446 13.69 66.79 49.21
N GLU A 447 14.82 66.10 49.34
CA GLU A 447 14.88 64.64 49.50
C GLU A 447 14.27 64.20 50.84
N ASP A 448 14.60 64.88 51.94
CA ASP A 448 13.96 64.68 53.24
C ASP A 448 12.46 64.96 53.19
N TRP A 449 12.03 66.00 52.46
CA TRP A 449 10.62 66.29 52.23
C TRP A 449 9.92 65.19 51.43
N TYR A 450 10.50 64.73 50.31
CA TYR A 450 9.97 63.61 49.51
C TYR A 450 9.89 62.32 50.34
N ARG A 451 10.92 62.02 51.16
CA ARG A 451 10.93 60.87 52.06
C ARG A 451 9.83 60.98 53.13
N LEU A 452 9.66 62.17 53.72
CA LEU A 452 8.61 62.41 54.70
C LEU A 452 7.22 62.31 54.07
N GLN A 453 7.01 62.92 52.91
CA GLN A 453 5.77 62.88 52.14
C GLN A 453 5.40 61.46 51.69
N LEU A 454 6.37 60.66 51.25
CA LEU A 454 6.17 59.24 50.95
C LEU A 454 5.79 58.45 52.21
N SER A 455 6.45 58.71 53.34
CA SER A 455 6.11 58.09 54.63
C SER A 455 4.71 58.48 55.13
N PHE A 456 4.29 59.72 54.88
CA PHE A 456 2.97 60.24 55.21
C PHE A 456 1.90 59.60 54.32
N THR A 457 2.11 59.58 53.01
CA THR A 457 1.21 58.94 52.02
C THR A 457 1.04 57.45 52.32
N ASN A 458 2.13 56.74 52.64
CA ASN A 458 2.07 55.33 53.05
C ASN A 458 1.26 55.11 54.34
N LYS A 459 1.40 56.00 55.33
CA LYS A 459 0.61 55.96 56.57
C LYS A 459 -0.86 56.28 56.30
N GLN A 460 -1.16 57.29 55.49
CA GLN A 460 -2.52 57.65 55.09
C GLN A 460 -3.20 56.47 54.39
N HIS A 461 -2.55 55.87 53.39
CA HIS A 461 -3.08 54.70 52.68
C HIS A 461 -3.31 53.50 53.61
N ALA A 462 -2.42 53.28 54.60
CA ALA A 462 -2.61 52.25 55.62
C ALA A 462 -3.82 52.52 56.54
N VAL A 463 -4.15 53.79 56.82
CA VAL A 463 -5.35 54.16 57.59
C VAL A 463 -6.61 54.05 56.73
N GLU A 464 -6.60 54.55 55.50
CA GLU A 464 -7.68 54.40 54.52
C GLU A 464 -8.04 52.93 54.30
N LYS A 465 -7.02 52.06 54.14
CA LYS A 465 -7.22 50.62 54.03
C LYS A 465 -7.89 50.03 55.28
N ARG A 466 -7.40 50.36 56.48
CA ARG A 466 -8.00 49.89 57.74
C ARG A 466 -9.46 50.33 57.91
N ILE A 467 -9.80 51.53 57.44
CA ILE A 467 -11.18 52.05 57.45
C ILE A 467 -12.05 51.30 56.44
N ARG A 468 -11.54 51.07 55.23
CA ARG A 468 -12.19 50.26 54.18
C ARG A 468 -12.43 48.81 54.62
N ASP A 469 -11.50 48.23 55.38
CA ASP A 469 -11.64 46.89 55.97
C ASP A 469 -12.63 46.91 57.15
N PHE A 470 -12.69 48.00 57.93
CA PHE A 470 -13.55 48.15 59.10
C PHE A 470 -15.02 48.36 58.76
N ASN A 471 -15.36 49.24 57.80
CA ASN A 471 -16.76 49.55 57.43
C ASN A 471 -17.62 48.31 57.14
N PRO A 472 -17.23 47.36 56.26
CA PRO A 472 -18.03 46.16 55.99
C PRO A 472 -18.09 45.20 57.18
N LEU A 473 -17.04 45.13 58.02
CA LEU A 473 -17.06 44.34 59.25
C LEU A 473 -18.03 44.95 60.29
N ALA A 474 -18.04 46.27 60.43
CA ALA A 474 -18.94 47.00 61.31
C ALA A 474 -20.41 46.89 60.86
N ILE A 475 -20.69 46.93 59.55
CA ILE A 475 -22.03 46.63 59.00
C ILE A 475 -22.42 45.16 59.30
N LYS A 476 -21.53 44.19 59.06
CA LYS A 476 -21.78 42.76 59.34
C LYS A 476 -22.07 42.47 60.81
N ILE A 477 -21.42 43.19 61.72
CA ILE A 477 -21.58 43.09 63.18
C ILE A 477 -22.79 43.92 63.68
N LYS A 478 -23.50 44.63 62.79
CA LYS A 478 -24.61 45.56 63.11
C LYS A 478 -24.20 46.69 64.06
N LEU A 479 -22.96 47.15 63.94
CA LEU A 479 -22.44 48.32 64.65
C LEU A 479 -22.86 49.63 63.95
N PHE A 480 -23.02 49.59 62.62
CA PHE A 480 -23.66 50.63 61.83
C PHE A 480 -25.08 50.20 61.42
N PRO A 481 -26.05 51.13 61.27
CA PRO A 481 -25.89 52.58 61.42
C PRO A 481 -25.73 53.01 62.88
N LEU A 482 -24.83 53.98 63.13
CA LEU A 482 -24.52 54.49 64.46
C LEU A 482 -25.01 55.93 64.60
N GLU A 483 -25.94 56.16 65.53
CA GLU A 483 -26.41 57.50 65.87
C GLU A 483 -25.38 58.22 66.73
N LEU A 484 -24.86 59.33 66.25
CA LEU A 484 -23.93 60.18 66.99
C LEU A 484 -24.72 61.19 67.84
N ALA A 485 -24.13 61.65 68.95
CA ALA A 485 -24.76 62.63 69.86
C ALA A 485 -25.13 63.98 69.20
N SER A 486 -24.64 64.23 67.97
CA SER A 486 -25.00 65.37 67.12
C SER A 486 -26.23 65.14 66.23
N GLY A 487 -26.98 64.03 66.42
CA GLY A 487 -28.17 63.69 65.64
C GLY A 487 -27.89 63.20 64.21
N ARG A 488 -26.63 62.92 63.88
CA ARG A 488 -26.22 62.37 62.57
C ARG A 488 -26.08 60.86 62.64
N VAL A 489 -26.66 60.16 61.66
CA VAL A 489 -26.56 58.71 61.52
C VAL A 489 -25.37 58.35 60.62
N LEU A 490 -24.31 57.82 61.23
CA LEU A 490 -23.15 57.32 60.50
C LEU A 490 -23.43 55.93 59.94
N HIS A 491 -23.35 55.79 58.63
CA HIS A 491 -23.47 54.52 57.92
C HIS A 491 -22.07 53.90 57.65
N GLU A 492 -21.06 54.76 57.50
CA GLU A 492 -19.67 54.41 57.25
C GLU A 492 -18.74 55.35 58.03
N LEU A 493 -17.52 54.88 58.32
CA LEU A 493 -16.44 55.71 58.84
C LEU A 493 -15.64 56.27 57.66
N GLU A 494 -15.40 57.59 57.63
CA GLU A 494 -14.62 58.27 56.59
C GLU A 494 -13.56 59.18 57.21
N LEU A 495 -12.45 59.37 56.49
CA LEU A 495 -11.42 60.35 56.83
C LEU A 495 -11.87 61.74 56.40
N SER A 496 -12.05 62.65 57.36
CA SER A 496 -12.41 64.04 57.10
C SER A 496 -11.21 64.96 57.38
N PRO A 497 -10.76 65.78 56.40
CA PRO A 497 -9.71 66.77 56.62
C PRO A 497 -10.06 67.85 57.65
N GLY A 498 -11.34 67.99 58.02
CA GLY A 498 -11.84 69.05 58.90
C GLY A 498 -11.41 68.97 60.37
N ASN A 499 -10.76 67.89 60.81
CA ASN A 499 -10.25 67.74 62.18
C ASN A 499 -8.77 67.28 62.18
N PRO A 500 -7.79 68.14 62.45
CA PRO A 500 -6.37 67.75 62.42
C PRO A 500 -5.98 66.78 63.56
N SER A 501 -6.73 66.74 64.66
CA SER A 501 -6.39 65.91 65.84
C SER A 501 -6.87 64.46 65.74
N THR A 502 -7.91 64.17 64.96
CA THR A 502 -8.52 62.83 64.86
C THR A 502 -8.72 62.35 63.42
N MET A 503 -8.72 63.26 62.43
CA MET A 503 -9.03 63.00 61.01
C MET A 503 -10.38 62.31 60.77
N LEU A 504 -11.29 62.31 61.74
CA LEU A 504 -12.64 61.75 61.67
C LEU A 504 -13.68 62.87 61.84
N LEU A 505 -14.95 62.58 61.56
CA LEU A 505 -16.03 63.56 61.78
C LEU A 505 -16.08 64.01 63.27
N PRO A 506 -16.43 65.29 63.55
CA PRO A 506 -16.51 65.79 64.92
C PRO A 506 -17.45 64.95 65.79
N GLY A 507 -16.96 64.52 66.97
CA GLY A 507 -17.73 63.71 67.92
C GLY A 507 -17.52 62.20 67.85
N ILE A 508 -16.70 61.68 66.93
CA ILE A 508 -16.33 60.26 66.89
C ILE A 508 -15.02 60.03 67.67
N ASP A 509 -15.08 59.27 68.77
CA ASP A 509 -13.89 58.66 69.39
C ASP A 509 -13.91 57.14 69.23
N VAL A 510 -12.88 56.62 68.55
CA VAL A 510 -12.66 55.17 68.34
C VAL A 510 -12.42 54.44 69.66
N LYS A 511 -11.75 55.07 70.64
CA LYS A 511 -11.43 54.45 71.93
C LYS A 511 -12.61 54.48 72.90
N GLY A 512 -13.30 55.61 73.01
CA GLY A 512 -14.40 55.83 73.94
C GLY A 512 -15.76 55.32 73.48
N MET A 513 -16.08 55.35 72.17
CA MET A 513 -17.41 54.95 71.68
C MET A 513 -17.43 53.61 70.95
N LEU A 514 -16.60 53.44 69.91
CA LEU A 514 -16.66 52.23 69.08
C LEU A 514 -16.20 50.99 69.84
N ARG A 515 -15.09 51.07 70.59
CA ARG A 515 -14.52 49.92 71.30
C ARG A 515 -15.45 49.33 72.39
N PRO A 516 -16.08 50.12 73.29
CA PRO A 516 -17.02 49.55 74.26
C PRO A 516 -18.27 48.95 73.60
N ARG A 517 -18.75 49.53 72.50
CA ARG A 517 -19.93 49.00 71.78
C ARG A 517 -19.64 47.66 71.10
N VAL A 518 -18.44 47.50 70.51
CA VAL A 518 -17.96 46.22 70.00
C VAL A 518 -17.80 45.19 71.12
N GLU A 519 -17.33 45.59 72.32
CA GLU A 519 -17.20 44.68 73.46
C GLU A 519 -18.56 44.14 73.96
N VAL A 520 -19.60 44.99 73.98
CA VAL A 520 -20.98 44.57 74.29
C VAL A 520 -21.54 43.60 73.24
N LEU A 521 -21.28 43.84 71.95
CA LEU A 521 -21.68 42.91 70.89
C LEU A 521 -20.91 41.59 70.97
N ARG A 522 -19.62 41.63 71.35
CA ARG A 522 -18.78 40.45 71.59
C ARG A 522 -19.29 39.60 72.76
N SER A 523 -19.65 40.22 73.89
CA SER A 523 -20.17 39.48 75.05
C SER A 523 -21.54 38.86 74.76
N HIS A 524 -22.41 39.55 74.02
CA HIS A 524 -23.70 39.01 73.58
C HIS A 524 -23.51 37.81 72.63
N ALA A 525 -22.64 37.92 71.62
CA ALA A 525 -22.34 36.82 70.70
C ALA A 525 -21.68 35.62 71.42
N ALA A 526 -20.80 35.87 72.41
CA ALA A 526 -20.20 34.83 73.24
C ALA A 526 -21.23 34.09 74.11
N SER A 527 -22.27 34.78 74.61
CA SER A 527 -23.39 34.13 75.30
C SER A 527 -24.16 33.22 74.35
N GLN A 528 -24.59 33.74 73.18
CA GLN A 528 -25.32 32.93 72.19
C GLN A 528 -24.52 31.69 71.74
N TYR A 529 -23.20 31.83 71.56
CA TYR A 529 -22.33 30.71 71.22
C TYR A 529 -22.25 29.65 72.32
N ARG A 530 -22.17 30.06 73.60
CA ARG A 530 -22.22 29.12 74.74
C ARG A 530 -23.56 28.39 74.79
N ASP A 531 -24.67 29.10 74.64
CA ASP A 531 -26.02 28.51 74.66
C ASP A 531 -26.23 27.52 73.51
N ALA A 532 -25.72 27.86 72.30
CA ALA A 532 -25.73 26.97 71.15
C ALA A 532 -24.81 25.75 71.33
N SER A 533 -23.61 25.95 71.90
CA SER A 533 -22.67 24.86 72.18
C SER A 533 -23.20 23.89 73.23
N ASN A 534 -23.88 24.38 74.27
CA ASN A 534 -24.53 23.55 75.28
C ASN A 534 -25.69 22.74 74.68
N LYS A 535 -26.50 23.35 73.81
CA LYS A 535 -27.54 22.63 73.04
C LYS A 535 -26.94 21.54 72.14
N ARG A 536 -25.82 21.83 71.46
CA ARG A 536 -25.09 20.86 70.62
C ARG A 536 -24.56 19.69 71.45
N LEU A 537 -23.95 19.95 72.61
CA LEU A 537 -23.44 18.91 73.52
C LEU A 537 -24.58 17.99 73.97
N HIS A 538 -25.70 18.57 74.42
CA HIS A 538 -26.87 17.80 74.84
C HIS A 538 -27.54 16.98 73.72
N GLN A 539 -27.46 17.45 72.47
CA GLN A 539 -27.88 16.66 71.30
C GLN A 539 -26.88 15.54 70.98
N GLN A 540 -25.58 15.76 71.20
CA GLN A 540 -24.55 14.73 71.01
C GLN A 540 -24.68 13.61 72.05
N GLU A 541 -24.85 13.93 73.34
CA GLU A 541 -25.12 12.96 74.42
C GLU A 541 -26.30 12.03 74.06
N LYS A 542 -27.40 12.60 73.56
CA LYS A 542 -28.58 11.84 73.10
C LYS A 542 -28.31 10.97 71.87
N LEU A 543 -27.44 11.41 70.95
CA LEU A 543 -27.04 10.59 69.81
C LEU A 543 -26.15 9.43 70.24
N GLU A 544 -25.27 9.63 71.21
CA GLU A 544 -24.42 8.59 71.80
C GLU A 544 -25.27 7.54 72.54
N GLU A 545 -26.22 7.95 73.37
CA GLU A 545 -27.21 7.09 74.04
C GLU A 545 -28.02 6.24 73.04
N ILE A 546 -28.52 6.85 71.96
CA ILE A 546 -29.27 6.15 70.91
C ILE A 546 -28.35 5.16 70.17
N ASN A 547 -27.10 5.53 69.89
CA ASN A 547 -26.15 4.69 69.17
C ASN A 547 -25.70 3.49 70.01
N GLU A 548 -25.50 3.66 71.32
CA GLU A 548 -25.24 2.56 72.24
C GLU A 548 -26.38 1.54 72.25
N ARG A 549 -27.64 2.01 72.38
CA ARG A 549 -28.83 1.16 72.29
C ARG A 549 -29.02 0.48 70.93
N VAL A 550 -28.60 1.12 69.83
CA VAL A 550 -28.58 0.49 68.50
C VAL A 550 -27.50 -0.59 68.43
N ASN A 551 -26.36 -0.40 69.08
CA ASN A 551 -25.28 -1.38 69.10
C ASN A 551 -25.61 -2.59 69.99
N THR A 552 -26.27 -2.42 71.14
CA THR A 552 -26.76 -3.56 71.94
C THR A 552 -27.77 -4.38 71.14
N SER A 553 -28.75 -3.74 70.50
CA SER A 553 -29.74 -4.44 69.67
C SER A 553 -29.12 -5.13 68.44
N LYS A 554 -28.05 -4.59 67.85
CA LYS A 554 -27.28 -5.27 66.79
C LYS A 554 -26.53 -6.50 67.32
N LEU A 555 -25.97 -6.44 68.53
CA LEU A 555 -25.30 -7.59 69.14
C LEU A 555 -26.30 -8.72 69.44
N GLU A 556 -27.47 -8.37 69.98
CA GLU A 556 -28.60 -9.29 70.17
C GLU A 556 -29.05 -9.93 68.83
N LEU A 557 -29.16 -9.13 67.76
CA LEU A 557 -29.50 -9.64 66.42
C LEU A 557 -28.45 -10.63 65.91
N VAL A 558 -27.15 -10.32 66.03
CA VAL A 558 -26.06 -11.22 65.62
C VAL A 558 -26.07 -12.50 66.46
N GLU A 559 -26.37 -12.42 67.75
CA GLU A 559 -26.51 -13.60 68.61
C GLU A 559 -27.65 -14.51 68.12
N GLU A 560 -28.83 -13.96 67.83
CA GLU A 560 -29.95 -14.73 67.28
C GLU A 560 -29.70 -15.24 65.84
N GLU A 561 -29.01 -14.49 64.99
CA GLU A 561 -28.59 -14.96 63.66
C GLU A 561 -27.62 -16.15 63.77
N THR A 562 -26.68 -16.13 64.72
CA THR A 562 -25.78 -17.28 64.95
C THR A 562 -26.51 -18.48 65.53
N LYS A 563 -27.48 -18.29 66.44
CA LYS A 563 -28.37 -19.37 66.92
C LYS A 563 -29.21 -19.97 65.79
N LEU A 564 -29.82 -19.15 64.94
CA LEU A 564 -30.58 -19.61 63.78
C LEU A 564 -29.70 -20.36 62.77
N ARG A 565 -28.45 -19.94 62.60
CA ARG A 565 -27.49 -20.62 61.73
C ARG A 565 -27.11 -22.00 62.28
N THR A 566 -26.76 -22.12 63.56
CA THR A 566 -26.44 -23.43 64.15
C THR A 566 -27.65 -24.36 64.19
N LEU A 567 -28.86 -23.83 64.41
CA LEU A 567 -30.09 -24.62 64.29
C LEU A 567 -30.34 -25.14 62.86
N ARG A 568 -30.03 -24.33 61.84
CA ARG A 568 -30.12 -24.75 60.43
C ARG A 568 -29.06 -25.80 60.08
N GLU A 569 -27.82 -25.61 60.51
CA GLU A 569 -26.74 -26.60 60.32
C GLU A 569 -27.11 -27.95 61.00
N GLN A 570 -27.67 -27.91 62.22
CA GLN A 570 -28.23 -29.10 62.88
C GLN A 570 -29.42 -29.72 62.14
N ALA A 571 -30.32 -28.91 61.57
CA ALA A 571 -31.46 -29.40 60.79
C ALA A 571 -31.02 -30.05 59.46
N ASP A 572 -30.01 -29.49 58.79
CA ASP A 572 -29.43 -30.05 57.56
C ASP A 572 -28.65 -31.35 57.84
N GLU A 573 -27.95 -31.44 58.98
CA GLU A 573 -27.32 -32.69 59.43
C GLU A 573 -28.35 -33.76 59.81
N ALA A 574 -29.44 -33.38 60.50
CA ALA A 574 -30.56 -34.25 60.78
C ALA A 574 -31.26 -34.72 59.49
N ALA A 575 -31.41 -33.85 58.49
CA ALA A 575 -31.99 -34.19 57.19
C ALA A 575 -31.07 -35.14 56.39
N LYS A 576 -29.75 -34.91 56.38
CA LYS A 576 -28.77 -35.80 55.72
C LYS A 576 -28.71 -37.18 56.38
N THR A 577 -28.67 -37.23 57.71
CA THR A 577 -28.67 -38.49 58.45
C THR A 577 -29.99 -39.23 58.29
N SER A 578 -31.13 -38.53 58.32
CA SER A 578 -32.44 -39.11 58.01
C SER A 578 -32.51 -39.66 56.58
N ALA A 579 -32.03 -38.91 55.57
CA ALA A 579 -31.98 -39.36 54.18
C ALA A 579 -31.11 -40.62 54.01
N MET A 580 -29.91 -40.63 54.60
CA MET A 580 -29.00 -41.79 54.59
C MET A 580 -29.64 -43.01 55.26
N VAL A 581 -30.33 -42.82 56.40
CA VAL A 581 -31.08 -43.90 57.07
C VAL A 581 -32.25 -44.38 56.22
N THR A 582 -32.97 -43.50 55.52
CA THR A 582 -34.05 -43.95 54.61
C THR A 582 -33.52 -44.70 53.39
N GLU A 583 -32.37 -44.32 52.83
CA GLU A 583 -31.72 -45.03 51.73
C GLU A 583 -31.19 -46.39 52.19
N GLN A 584 -30.56 -46.45 53.37
CA GLN A 584 -30.11 -47.72 53.96
C GLN A 584 -31.29 -48.65 54.26
N ASN A 585 -32.36 -48.14 54.85
CA ASN A 585 -33.59 -48.90 55.11
C ASN A 585 -34.25 -49.39 53.81
N ALA A 586 -34.25 -48.58 52.75
CA ALA A 586 -34.79 -49.00 51.45
C ALA A 586 -33.94 -50.11 50.81
N ASN A 587 -32.62 -50.04 50.91
CA ASN A 587 -31.70 -51.09 50.44
C ASN A 587 -31.85 -52.39 51.25
N ASP A 588 -31.94 -52.31 52.58
CA ASP A 588 -32.19 -53.47 53.42
C ASP A 588 -33.60 -54.04 53.22
N GLN A 589 -34.62 -53.20 52.94
CA GLN A 589 -35.96 -53.65 52.54
C GLN A 589 -35.94 -54.38 51.20
N GLN A 590 -35.25 -53.88 50.17
CA GLN A 590 -35.09 -54.62 48.91
C GLN A 590 -34.37 -55.95 49.12
N ARG A 591 -33.35 -55.99 50.00
CA ARG A 591 -32.62 -57.23 50.30
C ARG A 591 -33.48 -58.26 51.04
N THR A 592 -34.33 -57.81 51.97
CA THR A 592 -35.29 -58.70 52.65
C THR A 592 -36.43 -59.12 51.73
N GLU A 593 -36.97 -58.25 50.88
CA GLU A 593 -37.97 -58.61 49.86
C GLU A 593 -37.45 -59.64 48.86
N LEU A 594 -36.20 -59.52 48.40
CA LEU A 594 -35.58 -60.55 47.56
C LEU A 594 -35.43 -61.89 48.30
N SER A 595 -35.05 -61.85 49.57
CA SER A 595 -34.95 -63.05 50.41
C SER A 595 -36.32 -63.68 50.70
N ILE A 596 -37.37 -62.88 50.91
CA ILE A 596 -38.76 -63.33 51.07
C ILE A 596 -39.26 -63.95 49.77
N ASN A 597 -39.04 -63.33 48.61
CA ASN A 597 -39.45 -63.92 47.32
C ASN A 597 -38.73 -65.26 47.03
N GLN A 598 -37.46 -65.40 47.42
CA GLN A 598 -36.76 -66.69 47.36
C GLN A 598 -37.33 -67.72 48.35
N ALA A 599 -37.62 -67.29 49.58
CA ALA A 599 -38.26 -68.13 50.60
C ALA A 599 -39.69 -68.55 50.20
N ASP A 600 -40.48 -67.67 49.58
CA ASP A 600 -41.84 -67.94 49.11
C ASP A 600 -41.85 -68.83 47.87
N SER A 601 -40.91 -68.65 46.94
CA SER A 601 -40.79 -69.54 45.78
C SER A 601 -40.38 -70.96 46.18
N SER A 602 -39.43 -71.10 47.12
CA SER A 602 -39.04 -72.40 47.67
C SER A 602 -40.12 -73.00 48.59
N SER A 603 -40.78 -72.18 49.42
CA SER A 603 -41.91 -72.64 50.24
C SER A 603 -43.10 -73.06 49.38
N ARG A 604 -43.39 -72.38 48.26
CA ARG A 604 -44.40 -72.80 47.28
C ARG A 604 -44.04 -74.12 46.60
N THR A 605 -42.78 -74.35 46.23
CA THR A 605 -42.41 -75.66 45.65
C THR A 605 -42.50 -76.79 46.69
N VAL A 606 -42.11 -76.54 47.94
CA VAL A 606 -42.27 -77.49 49.05
C VAL A 606 -43.75 -77.73 49.37
N LEU A 607 -44.57 -76.67 49.42
CA LEU A 607 -45.99 -76.76 49.71
C LEU A 607 -46.75 -77.48 48.58
N ASN A 608 -46.47 -77.20 47.31
CA ASN A 608 -47.06 -77.94 46.19
C ASN A 608 -46.68 -79.43 46.23
N GLN A 609 -45.43 -79.77 46.60
CA GLN A 609 -45.01 -81.17 46.79
C GLN A 609 -45.70 -81.82 48.00
N ALA A 610 -45.93 -81.06 49.08
CA ALA A 610 -46.64 -81.53 50.26
C ALA A 610 -48.14 -81.70 49.99
N GLU A 611 -48.79 -80.78 49.28
CA GLU A 611 -50.19 -80.87 48.86
C GLU A 611 -50.43 -82.04 47.91
N SER A 612 -49.54 -82.29 46.95
CA SER A 612 -49.59 -83.50 46.11
C SER A 612 -49.54 -84.77 46.97
N ARG A 613 -48.59 -84.86 47.91
CA ARG A 613 -48.48 -86.00 48.84
C ARG A 613 -49.67 -86.13 49.78
N LEU A 614 -50.27 -85.02 50.20
CA LEU A 614 -51.43 -84.99 51.09
C LEU A 614 -52.71 -85.37 50.32
N GLY A 615 -52.83 -85.00 49.04
CA GLY A 615 -53.84 -85.52 48.13
C GLY A 615 -53.72 -87.04 47.94
N ASP A 616 -52.51 -87.54 47.64
CA ASP A 616 -52.23 -88.97 47.53
C ASP A 616 -52.53 -89.75 48.83
N LEU A 617 -52.26 -89.14 49.99
CA LEU A 617 -52.53 -89.72 51.30
C LEU A 617 -54.01 -89.67 51.69
N ARG A 618 -54.73 -88.59 51.37
CA ARG A 618 -56.20 -88.51 51.57
C ARG A 618 -56.91 -89.54 50.72
N LEU A 619 -56.55 -89.67 49.45
CA LEU A 619 -57.17 -90.66 48.55
C LEU A 619 -56.91 -92.11 49.01
N LYS A 620 -55.79 -92.38 49.70
CA LYS A 620 -55.53 -93.65 50.41
C LYS A 620 -56.28 -93.76 51.74
N ALA A 621 -56.46 -92.66 52.48
CA ALA A 621 -57.20 -92.64 53.74
C ALA A 621 -58.69 -92.90 53.50
N ASP A 622 -59.31 -92.25 52.51
CA ASP A 622 -60.70 -92.47 52.13
C ASP A 622 -60.95 -93.93 51.71
N GLN A 623 -60.03 -94.53 50.94
CA GLN A 623 -60.07 -95.96 50.58
C GLN A 623 -59.97 -96.87 51.81
N LEU A 624 -59.15 -96.51 52.80
CA LEU A 624 -59.00 -97.27 54.05
C LEU A 624 -60.18 -97.06 55.01
N GLU A 625 -60.77 -95.87 55.09
CA GLU A 625 -62.01 -95.64 55.86
C GLU A 625 -63.17 -96.41 55.24
N GLU A 626 -63.30 -96.45 53.91
CA GLU A 626 -64.30 -97.29 53.25
C GLU A 626 -64.06 -98.79 53.51
N GLU A 627 -62.81 -99.25 53.60
CA GLU A 627 -62.51 -100.62 54.07
C GLU A 627 -62.85 -100.83 55.56
N VAL A 628 -62.56 -99.86 56.42
CA VAL A 628 -62.73 -99.96 57.87
C VAL A 628 -64.21 -99.93 58.24
N GLU A 629 -65.02 -99.04 57.65
CA GLU A 629 -66.46 -98.99 57.92
C GLU A 629 -67.16 -100.27 57.42
N ARG A 630 -66.73 -100.79 56.26
CA ARG A 630 -67.18 -102.09 55.73
C ARG A 630 -66.80 -103.27 56.64
N LYS A 631 -65.64 -103.21 57.29
CA LYS A 631 -65.21 -104.20 58.32
C LYS A 631 -65.94 -104.00 59.64
N ARG A 632 -66.21 -102.75 60.05
CA ARG A 632 -66.88 -102.39 61.29
C ARG A 632 -68.35 -102.82 61.29
N SER A 633 -69.09 -102.52 60.22
CA SER A 633 -70.48 -102.99 60.07
C SER A 633 -70.59 -104.50 60.20
N ARG A 634 -69.62 -105.25 59.66
CA ARG A 634 -69.53 -106.71 59.81
C ARG A 634 -69.21 -107.13 61.25
N MET A 635 -68.32 -106.42 61.92
CA MET A 635 -67.93 -106.71 63.30
C MET A 635 -69.03 -106.36 64.32
N ASP A 636 -69.85 -105.33 64.04
CA ASP A 636 -71.01 -104.95 64.84
C ASP A 636 -72.13 -106.01 64.72
N ASP A 637 -72.37 -106.59 63.53
CA ASP A 637 -73.26 -107.76 63.34
C ASP A 637 -72.75 -109.01 64.11
N GLU A 638 -71.44 -109.28 64.04
CA GLU A 638 -70.80 -110.38 64.76
C GLU A 638 -70.88 -110.17 66.30
N MET A 639 -70.69 -108.93 66.79
CA MET A 639 -70.85 -108.56 68.20
C MET A 639 -72.29 -108.68 68.69
N LEU A 640 -73.29 -108.24 67.92
CA LEU A 640 -74.70 -108.41 68.27
C LEU A 640 -75.03 -109.89 68.49
N THR A 641 -74.52 -110.74 67.61
CA THR A 641 -74.67 -112.20 67.67
C THR A 641 -74.02 -112.78 68.94
N PHE A 642 -72.81 -112.32 69.30
CA PHE A 642 -72.13 -112.73 70.53
C PHE A 642 -72.82 -112.24 71.81
N VAL A 643 -73.42 -111.05 71.83
CA VAL A 643 -74.16 -110.55 73.00
C VAL A 643 -75.42 -111.40 73.25
N VAL A 644 -76.12 -111.81 72.18
CA VAL A 644 -77.24 -112.78 72.29
C VAL A 644 -76.74 -114.12 72.84
N LEU A 645 -75.58 -114.60 72.37
CA LEU A 645 -74.98 -115.85 72.85
C LEU A 645 -74.58 -115.77 74.34
N LEU A 646 -73.94 -114.69 74.77
CA LEU A 646 -73.59 -114.44 76.18
C LEU A 646 -74.83 -114.30 77.06
N SER A 647 -75.90 -113.68 76.58
CA SER A 647 -77.16 -113.61 77.33
C SER A 647 -77.81 -114.99 77.49
N LYS A 648 -77.68 -115.87 76.48
CA LYS A 648 -78.14 -117.26 76.55
C LYS A 648 -77.29 -118.09 77.51
N MET A 649 -75.96 -118.01 77.38
CA MET A 649 -75.02 -118.73 78.23
C MET A 649 -75.03 -118.21 79.68
N LYS A 650 -75.39 -116.95 79.93
CA LYS A 650 -75.71 -116.44 81.28
C LYS A 650 -76.96 -117.10 81.85
N GLY A 651 -77.94 -117.44 81.02
CA GLY A 651 -79.08 -118.28 81.39
C GLY A 651 -78.63 -119.69 81.79
N ASP A 652 -77.70 -120.28 81.03
CA ASP A 652 -77.13 -121.60 81.33
C ASP A 652 -76.27 -121.58 82.60
N VAL A 653 -75.43 -120.57 82.80
CA VAL A 653 -74.70 -120.32 84.06
C VAL A 653 -75.65 -120.14 85.23
N ALA A 654 -76.77 -119.43 85.07
CA ALA A 654 -77.79 -119.30 86.10
C ALA A 654 -78.55 -120.62 86.37
N ASN A 655 -78.63 -121.52 85.39
CA ASN A 655 -79.25 -122.83 85.55
C ASN A 655 -78.27 -123.89 86.10
N GLN A 656 -76.97 -123.81 85.83
CA GLN A 656 -75.95 -124.68 86.45
C GLN A 656 -75.47 -124.18 87.82
N LEU A 657 -75.52 -122.86 88.11
CA LEU A 657 -75.57 -122.41 89.51
C LEU A 657 -76.78 -123.00 90.24
N ARG A 658 -77.87 -123.27 89.51
CA ARG A 658 -79.11 -123.90 90.00
C ARG A 658 -79.19 -125.41 89.73
N GLU A 659 -78.10 -126.00 89.26
CA GLU A 659 -77.64 -127.39 89.44
C GLU A 659 -76.33 -127.32 90.23
N VAL A 660 -76.26 -126.41 91.21
CA VAL A 660 -76.74 -126.68 92.56
C VAL A 660 -76.06 -127.98 93.07
N GLN A 661 -75.19 -127.93 94.08
CA GLN A 661 -75.56 -127.55 95.47
C GLN A 661 -76.61 -128.51 96.08
N ALA A 662 -77.18 -129.42 95.28
CA ALA A 662 -77.87 -130.66 95.62
C ALA A 662 -76.96 -131.87 95.30
N GLN A 663 -76.09 -131.78 94.29
CA GLN A 663 -75.11 -132.83 94.00
C GLN A 663 -73.87 -132.72 94.92
N VAL A 664 -73.80 -133.64 95.90
CA VAL A 664 -72.60 -134.16 96.60
C VAL A 664 -71.80 -133.15 97.47
N THR A 665 -72.29 -132.48 98.53
CA THR A 665 -73.19 -132.87 99.64
C THR A 665 -72.96 -134.23 100.32
N LEU A 666 -72.04 -135.09 99.88
CA LEU A 666 -72.06 -136.51 100.28
C LEU A 666 -70.78 -137.13 100.87
N LYS A 667 -69.57 -136.87 100.34
CA LYS A 667 -68.36 -137.60 100.75
C LYS A 667 -67.08 -136.77 100.60
N SER A 668 -66.26 -136.49 101.62
CA SER A 668 -66.44 -136.51 103.09
C SER A 668 -66.97 -137.79 103.75
N ARG A 669 -66.56 -138.97 103.26
CA ARG A 669 -66.76 -140.23 103.98
C ARG A 669 -65.82 -141.30 103.45
N ASP A 670 -65.13 -141.94 104.39
CA ASP A 670 -64.25 -143.12 104.29
C ASP A 670 -62.74 -142.78 104.17
N ASP A 671 -61.99 -143.29 105.17
CA ASP A 671 -60.53 -143.25 105.50
C ASP A 671 -59.80 -141.91 105.79
#